data_AF-A0A1Z5TBA4-F1
#
_entry.id   AF-A0A1Z5TBA4-F1
#
_cell.length_a   1.000
_cell.length_b   1.000
_cell.length_c   1.000
_cell.angle_alpha   90.00
_cell.angle_beta   90.00
_cell.angle_gamma   90.00
#
_symmetry.space_group_name_H-M   'P 1'
#
loop_
_entity.id
_entity.type
_entity.pdbx_description
1 polymer ?
#
loop_
_entity_poly.entity_id
_entity_poly.type
_entity_poly.pdbx_seq_one_letter_code
_entity_poly.pdbx_strand_id
1 'polypeptide(L)'
;MDPLLASHSTLEKKANLSKALADVQKLIDQLSSTRDAVTTNPDMAALHMAKLKQPVKQSFDKIEEDLKEVNKGLNQYQKALKEKFKNSSLPTAGGVGEGLGEGEKKALVERAVGMHLLREGMFGVADIFAREAKTRNERLGKVSGDGDVDMEEEDGKLRAERKQEWLNNFMQSERNEVMGDGDGYEEDEDEEDLYAPGDRPLSSSSRFPSKLQARFADMYHILDALRNHRNLAPAIDWARMHSHELEHRGSNLEFELARLKFVELYTSSTASDTNPYTGPLQALEYARQVFPTFTSRYNHETSSLLGSLAFAPDLAQSPYVALFHNNHAWEETAASFTREYCGLLGLSEKSPLYTAITAGGIALPVLSKVEKIMTQTRGQWTSVNELPVETPLPPGYLFHSIFVCPVSKEQATDANPPMMLPCGHVIAKESLEGTSKGKVRVKCPYCPQECRVGDARRLHEFKTALQTLRSIRAPLKLVIAGNHDFTLDVPAFKRKLSAIDPPLDDALVKREYGTFGEARALLESEEAKAAGIHLLDEGTHTFQLANGSTLTVFASPYTCSLSADWGFQYRPDEEHEWPLQPGTDIAITHSPPHGVLDRTDDGKRAGSPSLFAAVASSRPQVHCFGHIHESWGAKKVHWRDEAPDSPRTHFTSIDNDRSPLIETLARMTVKATDTAETKRDKETRLAACIANGHCSAARHDIKAGAQTLFVNAAIEGPEEGMQQPPWLVEIKLPRTGVTSASNEERHSRKRRRTSERSSGAVE
;
A
#
# COMPACT_ATOMS: atom_id res chain seq x y z
N MET A 1 -18.36 -34.83 -14.42
CA MET A 1 -17.74 -33.79 -15.26
C MET A 1 -17.50 -34.32 -16.66
N ASP A 2 -17.42 -35.63 -16.80
CA ASP A 2 -17.02 -36.37 -17.99
C ASP A 2 -17.81 -36.05 -19.26
N PRO A 3 -19.15 -35.87 -19.25
CA PRO A 3 -19.88 -35.46 -20.46
C PRO A 3 -19.51 -34.04 -20.92
N LEU A 4 -19.30 -33.13 -19.97
CA LEU A 4 -18.92 -31.74 -20.26
C LEU A 4 -17.47 -31.66 -20.76
N LEU A 5 -16.56 -32.40 -20.12
CA LEU A 5 -15.15 -32.52 -20.54
C LEU A 5 -15.03 -33.19 -21.91
N ALA A 6 -15.86 -34.21 -22.20
CA ALA A 6 -15.91 -34.84 -23.51
C ALA A 6 -16.43 -33.87 -24.58
N SER A 7 -17.48 -33.09 -24.30
CA SER A 7 -17.97 -32.06 -25.22
C SER A 7 -16.97 -30.92 -25.39
N HIS A 8 -16.28 -30.48 -24.33
CA HIS A 8 -15.21 -29.48 -24.39
C HIS A 8 -14.04 -29.97 -25.24
N SER A 9 -13.54 -31.17 -24.99
CA SER A 9 -12.46 -31.78 -25.78
C SER A 9 -12.88 -31.97 -27.24
N THR A 10 -14.17 -32.19 -27.53
CA THR A 10 -14.68 -32.27 -28.90
C THR A 10 -14.69 -30.89 -29.57
N LEU A 11 -15.07 -29.84 -28.83
CA LEU A 11 -15.01 -28.45 -29.30
C LEU A 11 -13.56 -28.03 -29.60
N GLU A 12 -12.63 -28.30 -28.68
CA GLU A 12 -11.22 -27.95 -28.84
C GLU A 12 -10.53 -28.72 -29.96
N LYS A 13 -10.84 -30.01 -30.14
CA LYS A 13 -10.11 -30.87 -31.09
C LYS A 13 -10.75 -30.99 -32.47
N LYS A 14 -12.09 -30.91 -32.57
CA LYS A 14 -12.83 -31.24 -33.79
C LYS A 14 -13.72 -30.11 -34.30
N ALA A 15 -14.38 -29.38 -33.39
CA ALA A 15 -15.33 -28.33 -33.72
C ALA A 15 -14.76 -26.93 -33.40
N ASN A 16 -13.52 -26.68 -33.82
CA ASN A 16 -12.84 -25.39 -33.71
C ASN A 16 -12.75 -24.72 -35.09
N LEU A 17 -12.34 -23.45 -35.13
CA LEU A 17 -12.27 -22.66 -36.38
C LEU A 17 -11.03 -22.96 -37.24
N SER A 18 -10.14 -23.88 -36.87
CA SER A 18 -8.85 -24.05 -37.56
C SER A 18 -8.99 -24.47 -39.03
N LYS A 19 -9.91 -25.39 -39.34
CA LYS A 19 -10.19 -25.82 -40.72
C LYS A 19 -10.79 -24.70 -41.55
N ALA A 20 -11.78 -24.00 -41.00
CA ALA A 20 -12.41 -22.86 -41.63
C ALA A 20 -11.41 -21.73 -41.90
N LEU A 21 -10.51 -21.43 -40.96
CA LEU A 21 -9.43 -20.44 -41.16
C LEU A 21 -8.45 -20.88 -42.25
N ALA A 22 -8.08 -22.16 -42.29
CA ALA A 22 -7.21 -22.70 -43.34
C ALA A 22 -7.87 -22.63 -44.73
N ASP A 23 -9.18 -22.89 -44.82
CA ASP A 23 -9.92 -22.81 -46.09
C ASP A 23 -10.20 -21.35 -46.50
N VAL A 24 -10.39 -20.42 -45.56
CA VAL A 24 -10.41 -18.97 -45.82
C VAL A 24 -9.05 -18.49 -46.32
N GLN A 25 -7.95 -18.94 -45.72
CA GLN A 25 -6.61 -18.57 -46.19
C GLN A 25 -6.35 -19.09 -47.61
N LYS A 26 -6.75 -20.35 -47.92
CA LYS A 26 -6.66 -20.86 -49.30
C LYS A 26 -7.48 -20.03 -50.28
N LEU A 27 -8.66 -19.55 -49.88
CA LEU A 27 -9.47 -18.66 -50.71
C LEU A 27 -8.75 -17.33 -50.94
N ILE A 28 -8.16 -16.74 -49.90
CA ILE A 28 -7.34 -15.52 -50.02
C ILE A 28 -6.16 -15.74 -50.95
N ASP A 29 -5.45 -16.86 -50.84
CA ASP A 29 -4.31 -17.20 -51.68
C ASP A 29 -4.74 -17.38 -53.15
N GLN A 30 -5.88 -18.05 -53.40
CA GLN A 30 -6.45 -18.21 -54.74
C GLN A 30 -6.86 -16.88 -55.36
N LEU A 31 -7.51 -15.99 -54.58
CA LEU A 31 -7.91 -14.66 -55.03
C LEU A 31 -6.68 -13.79 -55.32
N SER A 32 -5.67 -13.84 -54.45
CA SER A 32 -4.41 -13.08 -54.60
C SER A 32 -3.62 -13.56 -55.81
N SER A 33 -3.44 -14.87 -55.96
CA SER A 33 -2.76 -15.46 -57.14
C SER A 33 -3.48 -15.13 -58.45
N THR A 34 -4.83 -15.12 -58.43
CA THR A 34 -5.61 -14.76 -59.62
C THR A 34 -5.50 -13.27 -59.92
N ARG A 35 -5.53 -12.40 -58.90
CA ARG A 35 -5.26 -10.97 -59.05
C ARG A 35 -3.90 -10.74 -59.70
N ASP A 36 -2.85 -11.37 -59.18
CA ASP A 36 -1.48 -11.19 -59.67
C ASP A 36 -1.33 -11.71 -61.12
N ALA A 37 -2.00 -12.82 -61.46
CA ALA A 37 -2.04 -13.34 -62.84
C ALA A 37 -2.77 -12.40 -63.81
N VAL A 38 -3.86 -11.75 -63.37
CA VAL A 38 -4.59 -10.75 -64.16
C VAL A 38 -3.77 -9.48 -64.35
N THR A 39 -3.07 -9.02 -63.30
CA THR A 39 -2.15 -7.88 -63.37
C THR A 39 -0.99 -8.17 -64.33
N THR A 40 -0.50 -9.42 -64.36
CA THR A 40 0.60 -9.83 -65.25
C THR A 40 0.16 -10.00 -66.70
N ASN A 41 -1.10 -10.39 -66.96
CA ASN A 41 -1.60 -10.63 -68.31
C ASN A 41 -3.07 -10.18 -68.49
N PRO A 42 -3.31 -8.88 -68.70
CA PRO A 42 -4.65 -8.27 -68.68
C PRO A 42 -5.60 -8.81 -69.76
N ASP A 43 -5.06 -9.20 -70.93
CA ASP A 43 -5.86 -9.72 -72.06
C ASP A 43 -6.54 -11.06 -71.75
N MET A 44 -6.04 -11.79 -70.74
CA MET A 44 -6.57 -13.08 -70.30
C MET A 44 -7.49 -12.97 -69.07
N ALA A 45 -7.82 -11.74 -68.63
CA ALA A 45 -8.59 -11.49 -67.42
C ALA A 45 -9.94 -12.22 -67.38
N ALA A 46 -10.67 -12.24 -68.50
CA ALA A 46 -11.95 -12.95 -68.61
C ALA A 46 -11.80 -14.46 -68.38
N LEU A 47 -10.70 -15.07 -68.85
CA LEU A 47 -10.42 -16.49 -68.65
C LEU A 47 -10.04 -16.78 -67.19
N HIS A 48 -9.21 -15.93 -66.57
CA HIS A 48 -8.83 -16.06 -65.17
C HIS A 48 -10.05 -15.91 -64.24
N MET A 49 -10.94 -14.96 -64.50
CA MET A 49 -12.20 -14.78 -63.75
C MET A 49 -13.16 -15.97 -63.96
N ALA A 50 -13.27 -16.50 -65.18
CA ALA A 50 -14.10 -17.67 -65.46
C ALA A 50 -13.60 -18.93 -64.71
N LYS A 51 -12.28 -19.13 -64.64
CA LYS A 51 -11.66 -20.24 -63.89
C LYS A 51 -11.81 -20.10 -62.38
N LEU A 52 -11.93 -18.88 -61.86
CA LEU A 52 -12.04 -18.59 -60.44
C LEU A 52 -13.47 -18.82 -59.88
N LYS A 53 -14.50 -18.66 -60.72
CA LYS A 53 -15.91 -18.70 -60.30
C LYS A 53 -16.31 -19.98 -59.56
N GLN A 54 -15.89 -21.14 -60.06
CA GLN A 54 -16.25 -22.43 -59.47
C GLN A 54 -15.44 -22.77 -58.19
N PRO A 55 -14.10 -22.58 -58.16
CA PRO A 55 -13.30 -22.74 -56.94
C PRO A 55 -13.73 -21.82 -55.79
N VAL A 56 -14.09 -20.56 -56.07
CA VAL A 56 -14.58 -19.63 -55.04
C VAL A 56 -15.89 -20.14 -54.44
N LYS A 57 -16.84 -20.56 -55.29
CA LYS A 57 -18.10 -21.15 -54.82
C LYS A 57 -17.87 -22.40 -53.96
N GLN A 58 -17.01 -23.31 -54.42
CA GLN A 58 -16.65 -24.51 -53.65
C GLN A 58 -16.00 -24.17 -52.31
N SER A 59 -15.19 -23.11 -52.26
CA SER A 59 -14.57 -22.64 -51.01
C SER A 59 -15.63 -22.11 -50.04
N PHE A 60 -16.61 -21.33 -50.51
CA PHE A 60 -17.73 -20.88 -49.67
C PHE A 60 -18.59 -22.03 -49.16
N ASP A 61 -18.95 -22.98 -50.04
CA ASP A 61 -19.75 -24.17 -49.67
C ASP A 61 -19.02 -24.97 -48.57
N LYS A 62 -17.70 -25.10 -48.67
CA LYS A 62 -16.86 -25.81 -47.71
C LYS A 62 -16.71 -25.07 -46.38
N ILE A 63 -16.54 -23.75 -46.41
CA ILE A 63 -16.54 -22.91 -45.20
C ILE A 63 -17.89 -23.03 -44.47
N GLU A 64 -19.01 -23.04 -45.19
CA GLU A 64 -20.34 -23.21 -44.60
C GLU A 64 -20.52 -24.60 -43.97
N GLU A 65 -19.97 -25.65 -44.59
CA GLU A 65 -19.96 -27.01 -44.06
C GLU A 65 -19.12 -27.12 -42.77
N ASP A 66 -17.91 -26.56 -42.77
CA ASP A 66 -17.04 -26.52 -41.58
C ASP A 66 -17.71 -25.75 -40.42
N LEU A 67 -18.38 -24.62 -40.71
CA LEU A 67 -19.13 -23.86 -39.71
C LEU A 67 -20.32 -24.62 -39.14
N LYS A 68 -20.95 -25.54 -39.90
CA LYS A 68 -22.01 -26.43 -39.38
C LYS A 68 -21.46 -27.38 -38.32
N GLU A 69 -20.25 -27.90 -38.49
CA GLU A 69 -19.57 -28.75 -37.49
C GLU A 69 -19.30 -27.96 -36.21
N VAL A 70 -18.82 -26.71 -36.34
CA VAL A 70 -18.58 -25.79 -35.21
C VAL A 70 -19.87 -25.47 -34.46
N ASN A 71 -20.92 -25.04 -35.17
CA ASN A 71 -22.22 -24.73 -34.58
C ASN A 71 -22.86 -25.94 -33.89
N LYS A 72 -22.71 -27.13 -34.48
CA LYS A 72 -23.17 -28.38 -33.86
C LYS A 72 -22.38 -28.68 -32.58
N GLY A 73 -21.05 -28.51 -32.60
CA GLY A 73 -20.20 -28.65 -31.42
C GLY A 73 -20.56 -27.67 -30.31
N LEU A 74 -20.76 -26.40 -30.64
CA LEU A 74 -21.21 -25.35 -29.72
C LEU A 74 -22.56 -25.68 -29.10
N ASN A 75 -23.55 -26.08 -29.92
CA ASN A 75 -24.87 -26.47 -29.44
C ASN A 75 -24.83 -27.70 -28.53
N GLN A 76 -23.99 -28.69 -28.84
CA GLN A 76 -23.78 -29.86 -27.99
C GLN A 76 -23.09 -29.49 -26.68
N TYR A 77 -22.07 -28.64 -26.72
CA TYR A 77 -21.40 -28.13 -25.53
C TYR A 77 -22.36 -27.32 -24.66
N GLN A 78 -23.13 -26.39 -25.24
CA GLN A 78 -24.15 -25.62 -24.55
C GLN A 78 -25.25 -26.50 -23.96
N LYS A 79 -25.65 -27.59 -24.65
CA LYS A 79 -26.59 -28.58 -24.13
C LYS A 79 -25.98 -29.36 -22.97
N ALA A 80 -24.72 -29.80 -23.07
CA ALA A 80 -24.02 -30.47 -21.99
C ALA A 80 -23.86 -29.56 -20.76
N LEU A 81 -23.60 -28.27 -20.99
CA LEU A 81 -23.54 -27.23 -19.97
C LEU A 81 -24.92 -27.04 -19.33
N LYS A 82 -25.98 -26.85 -20.13
CA LYS A 82 -27.36 -26.75 -19.64
C LYS A 82 -27.79 -27.99 -18.87
N GLU A 83 -27.52 -29.21 -19.35
CA GLU A 83 -27.87 -30.44 -18.64
C GLU A 83 -27.06 -30.61 -17.36
N LYS A 84 -25.77 -30.24 -17.37
CA LYS A 84 -24.92 -30.32 -16.18
C LYS A 84 -25.36 -29.33 -15.09
N PHE A 85 -25.81 -28.15 -15.49
CA PHE A 85 -26.23 -27.08 -14.60
C PHE A 85 -27.75 -26.95 -14.44
N LYS A 86 -28.54 -27.84 -15.07
CA LYS A 86 -30.02 -27.77 -15.18
C LYS A 86 -30.74 -27.74 -13.84
N ASN A 87 -30.15 -28.39 -12.83
CA ASN A 87 -30.71 -28.54 -11.49
C ASN A 87 -29.81 -27.93 -10.41
N SER A 88 -28.74 -27.24 -10.79
CA SER A 88 -28.00 -26.40 -9.87
C SER A 88 -28.54 -25.00 -10.04
N SER A 89 -29.57 -24.67 -9.26
CA SER A 89 -29.68 -23.29 -8.80
C SER A 89 -28.28 -22.89 -8.33
N LEU A 90 -27.68 -21.90 -8.99
CA LEU A 90 -26.53 -21.24 -8.39
C LEU A 90 -27.00 -20.72 -7.03
N PRO A 91 -26.15 -20.75 -5.99
CA PRO A 91 -26.52 -20.23 -4.70
C PRO A 91 -26.84 -18.74 -4.86
N THR A 92 -28.11 -18.39 -5.04
CA THR A 92 -28.60 -17.04 -4.80
C THR A 92 -28.75 -16.96 -3.30
N ALA A 93 -27.83 -16.23 -2.66
CA ALA A 93 -27.98 -15.86 -1.27
C ALA A 93 -29.37 -15.23 -1.07
N GLY A 94 -30.22 -15.96 -0.34
CA GLY A 94 -31.49 -15.52 0.26
C GLY A 94 -32.36 -14.54 -0.53
N GLY A 95 -33.46 -15.03 -1.11
CA GLY A 95 -34.71 -14.27 -1.19
C GLY A 95 -34.76 -12.99 -2.05
N VAL A 96 -33.70 -12.64 -2.78
CA VAL A 96 -33.77 -11.60 -3.81
C VAL A 96 -33.93 -12.31 -5.15
N GLY A 97 -35.05 -12.06 -5.83
CA GLY A 97 -35.27 -12.46 -7.23
C GLY A 97 -34.31 -11.77 -8.22
N GLU A 98 -33.29 -11.09 -7.72
CA GLU A 98 -32.25 -10.44 -8.50
C GLU A 98 -31.02 -11.34 -8.49
N GLY A 99 -30.80 -12.07 -9.58
CA GLY A 99 -29.48 -12.64 -9.86
C GLY A 99 -28.44 -11.52 -10.01
N LEU A 100 -27.36 -11.77 -10.74
CA LEU A 100 -26.45 -10.71 -11.26
C LEU A 100 -27.16 -9.67 -12.18
N GLY A 101 -28.49 -9.59 -12.13
CA GLY A 101 -29.38 -9.07 -13.15
C GLY A 101 -30.05 -7.74 -12.88
N GLU A 102 -30.03 -7.18 -11.66
CA GLU A 102 -30.71 -5.90 -11.40
C GLU A 102 -29.85 -4.89 -10.63
N GLY A 103 -30.01 -3.62 -10.99
CA GLY A 103 -29.42 -2.47 -10.30
C GLY A 103 -27.90 -2.30 -10.45
N GLU A 104 -27.28 -1.92 -9.33
CA GLU A 104 -25.89 -1.45 -9.21
C GLU A 104 -24.84 -2.55 -9.42
N LYS A 105 -25.14 -3.79 -8.98
CA LYS A 105 -24.24 -4.94 -9.09
C LYS A 105 -23.99 -5.35 -10.56
N LYS A 106 -25.01 -5.22 -11.42
CA LYS A 106 -24.89 -5.51 -12.85
C LYS A 106 -23.96 -4.54 -13.56
N ALA A 107 -24.08 -3.24 -13.26
CA ALA A 107 -23.20 -2.21 -13.83
C ALA A 107 -21.73 -2.42 -13.45
N LEU A 108 -21.46 -2.89 -12.22
CA LEU A 108 -20.11 -3.24 -11.78
C LEU A 108 -19.54 -4.45 -12.53
N VAL A 109 -20.35 -5.47 -12.79
CA VAL A 109 -19.93 -6.64 -13.59
C VAL A 109 -19.70 -6.25 -15.04
N GLU A 110 -20.60 -5.48 -15.65
CA GLU A 110 -20.42 -4.97 -17.01
C GLU A 110 -19.17 -4.11 -17.12
N ARG A 111 -18.90 -3.26 -16.12
CA ARG A 111 -17.65 -2.49 -16.02
C ARG A 111 -16.43 -3.40 -15.90
N ALA A 112 -16.47 -4.40 -15.03
CA ALA A 112 -15.36 -5.35 -14.86
C ALA A 112 -15.09 -6.13 -16.15
N VAL A 113 -16.14 -6.55 -16.87
CA VAL A 113 -16.04 -7.23 -18.17
C VAL A 113 -15.47 -6.28 -19.22
N GLY A 114 -16.04 -5.10 -19.41
CA GLY A 114 -15.54 -4.12 -20.37
C GLY A 114 -14.08 -3.74 -20.13
N MET A 115 -13.71 -3.46 -18.88
CA MET A 115 -12.32 -3.18 -18.49
C MET A 115 -11.39 -4.38 -18.71
N HIS A 116 -11.87 -5.59 -18.49
CA HIS A 116 -11.09 -6.79 -18.79
C HIS A 116 -10.90 -6.96 -20.30
N LEU A 117 -11.95 -6.81 -21.11
CA LEU A 117 -11.82 -6.91 -22.57
C LEU A 117 -10.82 -5.88 -23.14
N LEU A 118 -10.82 -4.65 -22.62
CA LEU A 118 -9.81 -3.65 -22.96
C LEU A 118 -8.40 -4.06 -22.51
N ARG A 119 -8.27 -4.53 -21.27
CA ARG A 119 -7.00 -5.02 -20.71
C ARG A 119 -6.47 -6.25 -21.41
N GLU A 120 -7.32 -7.05 -22.09
CA GLU A 120 -6.97 -8.21 -22.91
C GLU A 120 -6.80 -7.86 -24.40
N GLY A 121 -6.87 -6.58 -24.76
CA GLY A 121 -6.64 -6.13 -26.14
C GLY A 121 -7.80 -6.44 -27.11
N MET A 122 -8.94 -6.92 -26.59
CA MET A 122 -10.12 -7.26 -27.36
C MET A 122 -10.97 -6.01 -27.64
N PHE A 123 -10.37 -5.00 -28.26
CA PHE A 123 -10.97 -3.67 -28.43
C PHE A 123 -12.30 -3.69 -29.18
N GLY A 124 -12.38 -4.43 -30.30
CA GLY A 124 -13.62 -4.54 -31.07
C GLY A 124 -14.74 -5.22 -30.29
N VAL A 125 -14.41 -6.22 -29.47
CA VAL A 125 -15.38 -6.91 -28.60
C VAL A 125 -15.80 -6.00 -27.45
N ALA A 126 -14.86 -5.25 -26.86
CA ALA A 126 -15.12 -4.29 -25.81
C ALA A 126 -16.06 -3.17 -26.28
N ASP A 127 -15.86 -2.66 -27.49
CA ASP A 127 -16.71 -1.64 -28.11
C ASP A 127 -18.13 -2.15 -28.37
N ILE A 128 -18.26 -3.31 -29.02
CA ILE A 128 -19.55 -3.96 -29.25
C ILE A 128 -20.26 -4.21 -27.91
N PHE A 129 -19.54 -4.72 -26.91
CA PHE A 129 -20.07 -4.98 -25.58
C PHE A 129 -20.56 -3.70 -24.88
N ALA A 130 -19.76 -2.62 -24.91
CA ALA A 130 -20.12 -1.34 -24.31
C ALA A 130 -21.36 -0.72 -24.99
N ARG A 131 -21.43 -0.78 -26.32
CA ARG A 131 -22.59 -0.32 -27.09
C ARG A 131 -23.84 -1.12 -26.76
N GLU A 132 -23.74 -2.44 -26.70
CA GLU A 132 -24.85 -3.31 -26.32
C GLU A 132 -25.29 -3.11 -24.86
N ALA A 133 -24.36 -2.88 -23.93
CA ALA A 133 -24.67 -2.54 -22.54
C ALA A 133 -25.42 -1.21 -22.44
N LYS A 134 -24.98 -0.18 -23.18
CA LYS A 134 -25.65 1.13 -23.27
C LYS A 134 -27.08 1.01 -23.80
N THR A 135 -27.27 0.37 -24.95
CA THR A 135 -28.60 0.21 -25.58
C THR A 135 -29.56 -0.60 -24.68
N ARG A 136 -29.05 -1.55 -23.90
CA ARG A 136 -29.87 -2.28 -22.90
C ARG A 136 -30.31 -1.39 -21.74
N ASN A 137 -29.42 -0.57 -21.19
CA ASN A 137 -29.76 0.33 -20.08
C ASN A 137 -30.74 1.44 -20.51
N GLU A 138 -30.61 1.97 -21.73
CA GLU A 138 -31.54 2.96 -22.30
C GLU A 138 -32.96 2.40 -22.53
N ARG A 139 -33.08 1.10 -22.86
CA ARG A 139 -34.38 0.42 -22.99
C ARG A 139 -35.06 0.18 -21.64
N LEU A 140 -34.29 -0.06 -20.58
CA LEU A 140 -34.82 -0.28 -19.22
C LEU A 140 -35.35 1.03 -18.59
N GLY A 141 -34.71 2.18 -18.86
CA GLY A 141 -35.15 3.48 -18.34
C GLY A 141 -36.41 4.07 -18.98
N LYS A 142 -36.86 3.55 -20.13
CA LYS A 142 -38.11 4.01 -20.80
C LYS A 142 -39.38 3.32 -20.31
N VAL A 143 -39.28 2.23 -19.56
CA VAL A 143 -40.44 1.42 -19.13
C VAL A 143 -41.04 1.93 -17.81
N SER A 144 -40.32 2.75 -17.05
CA SER A 144 -40.72 3.27 -15.73
C SER A 144 -41.37 4.66 -15.75
N GLY A 145 -41.82 5.15 -16.91
CA GLY A 145 -42.23 6.55 -17.13
C GLY A 145 -43.72 6.82 -17.34
N ASP A 146 -44.62 5.93 -16.92
CA ASP A 146 -46.07 6.18 -16.93
C ASP A 146 -46.67 5.80 -15.56
N GLY A 147 -46.72 6.77 -14.65
CA GLY A 147 -47.34 6.66 -13.34
C GLY A 147 -46.91 7.82 -12.46
N ASP A 148 -47.87 8.65 -12.07
CA ASP A 148 -47.72 9.90 -11.29
C ASP A 148 -46.77 9.74 -10.07
N VAL A 149 -45.82 10.67 -9.91
CA VAL A 149 -44.88 10.69 -8.77
C VAL A 149 -44.82 12.08 -8.12
N ASP A 150 -45.06 12.09 -6.80
CA ASP A 150 -44.79 13.17 -5.86
C ASP A 150 -43.29 13.24 -5.46
N MET A 151 -42.77 14.46 -5.31
CA MET A 151 -41.65 14.96 -4.47
C MET A 151 -40.60 13.99 -3.85
N GLU A 152 -39.98 13.08 -4.62
CA GLU A 152 -38.70 12.41 -4.26
C GLU A 152 -37.69 12.40 -5.45
N GLU A 153 -37.62 13.47 -6.22
CA GLU A 153 -37.01 13.44 -7.57
C GLU A 153 -35.51 13.79 -7.65
N GLU A 154 -34.87 14.34 -6.62
CA GLU A 154 -33.44 14.73 -6.71
C GLU A 154 -32.46 13.56 -6.44
N ASP A 155 -32.72 12.72 -5.44
CA ASP A 155 -31.76 11.69 -5.01
C ASP A 155 -31.73 10.47 -5.97
N GLY A 156 -32.86 10.18 -6.63
CA GLY A 156 -32.97 9.17 -7.68
C GLY A 156 -32.25 9.56 -8.98
N LYS A 157 -32.22 10.86 -9.29
CA LYS A 157 -31.56 11.42 -10.49
C LYS A 157 -30.04 11.38 -10.36
N LEU A 158 -29.52 11.80 -9.20
CA LEU A 158 -28.10 11.69 -8.82
C LEU A 158 -27.60 10.23 -8.83
N ARG A 159 -28.46 9.26 -8.48
CA ARG A 159 -28.10 7.83 -8.48
C ARG A 159 -28.16 7.19 -9.88
N ALA A 160 -28.97 7.71 -10.79
CA ALA A 160 -28.97 7.32 -12.21
C ALA A 160 -27.79 7.94 -12.97
N GLU A 161 -27.42 9.19 -12.67
CA GLU A 161 -26.27 9.88 -13.24
C GLU A 161 -24.94 9.16 -12.93
N ARG A 162 -24.74 8.72 -11.67
CA ARG A 162 -23.57 7.89 -11.28
C ARG A 162 -23.49 6.54 -12.00
N LYS A 163 -24.62 5.93 -12.36
CA LYS A 163 -24.64 4.66 -13.14
C LYS A 163 -24.18 4.84 -14.58
N GLN A 164 -24.35 6.04 -15.14
CA GLN A 164 -23.93 6.40 -16.51
C GLN A 164 -22.56 7.06 -16.56
N GLU A 165 -22.03 7.55 -15.44
CA GLU A 165 -20.75 8.26 -15.35
C GLU A 165 -19.56 7.44 -15.88
N TRP A 166 -19.42 6.15 -15.55
CA TRP A 166 -18.35 5.33 -16.13
C TRP A 166 -18.55 5.11 -17.63
N LEU A 167 -19.79 4.96 -18.12
CA LEU A 167 -20.09 4.84 -19.54
C LEU A 167 -19.87 6.15 -20.31
N ASN A 168 -20.10 7.29 -19.67
CA ASN A 168 -19.91 8.63 -20.22
C ASN A 168 -18.43 9.04 -20.19
N ASN A 169 -17.71 8.78 -19.11
CA ASN A 169 -16.25 8.90 -19.04
C ASN A 169 -15.55 7.91 -19.97
N PHE A 170 -16.16 6.73 -20.18
CA PHE A 170 -15.75 5.82 -21.23
C PHE A 170 -15.97 6.42 -22.62
N MET A 171 -16.90 7.37 -22.86
CA MET A 171 -17.30 7.92 -24.18
C MET A 171 -16.89 9.39 -24.49
N GLN A 172 -16.55 10.23 -23.50
CA GLN A 172 -16.27 11.66 -23.68
C GLN A 172 -15.04 12.12 -22.91
N SER A 173 -13.94 12.44 -23.61
CA SER A 173 -12.82 13.22 -23.03
C SER A 173 -12.18 14.13 -24.09
N GLU A 174 -12.88 15.21 -24.48
CA GLU A 174 -12.30 16.38 -25.15
C GLU A 174 -13.03 17.64 -24.68
N ARG A 175 -12.46 18.32 -23.67
CA ARG A 175 -12.48 19.77 -23.43
C ARG A 175 -11.95 20.07 -22.02
N ASN A 176 -10.67 20.43 -21.93
CA ASN A 176 -10.13 21.47 -21.04
C ASN A 176 -8.60 21.35 -20.95
N GLU A 177 -7.88 21.79 -21.98
CA GLU A 177 -6.51 22.28 -21.87
C GLU A 177 -6.30 23.39 -22.90
N VAL A 178 -6.78 24.60 -22.60
CA VAL A 178 -6.24 25.86 -23.12
C VAL A 178 -6.32 26.86 -21.97
N MET A 179 -5.15 27.39 -21.58
CA MET A 179 -4.85 28.67 -20.93
C MET A 179 -3.78 28.49 -19.83
N GLY A 180 -2.58 29.03 -20.11
CA GLY A 180 -1.43 29.09 -19.21
C GLY A 180 -0.18 29.49 -19.99
N ASP A 181 0.03 30.81 -20.10
CA ASP A 181 0.96 31.53 -20.97
C ASP A 181 2.47 31.26 -20.80
N GLY A 182 3.18 31.34 -21.95
CA GLY A 182 4.53 31.91 -22.13
C GLY A 182 5.68 30.91 -22.05
N ASP A 183 6.64 30.84 -22.96
CA ASP A 183 7.29 31.86 -23.79
C ASP A 183 7.99 31.20 -25.01
N GLY A 184 8.14 31.98 -26.10
CA GLY A 184 8.34 31.46 -27.45
C GLY A 184 9.77 31.22 -27.91
N TYR A 185 9.89 30.42 -28.96
CA TYR A 185 10.82 30.62 -30.08
C TYR A 185 10.14 30.07 -31.35
N GLU A 186 9.96 30.96 -32.32
CA GLU A 186 9.60 30.65 -33.70
C GLU A 186 10.80 29.97 -34.38
N GLU A 187 10.55 28.91 -35.13
CA GLU A 187 11.31 28.57 -36.34
C GLU A 187 10.41 27.72 -37.23
N ASP A 188 9.80 28.41 -38.21
CA ASP A 188 9.32 27.83 -39.46
C ASP A 188 10.54 27.42 -40.28
N GLU A 189 10.52 26.22 -40.87
CA GLU A 189 10.98 26.01 -42.25
C GLU A 189 10.40 24.70 -42.80
N ASP A 190 9.73 24.86 -43.95
CA ASP A 190 8.92 23.91 -44.72
C ASP A 190 9.73 22.82 -45.43
N GLU A 191 9.10 21.66 -45.69
CA GLU A 191 9.21 20.84 -46.92
C GLU A 191 8.46 19.51 -46.70
N GLU A 192 7.64 18.92 -47.57
CA GLU A 192 6.88 19.33 -48.76
C GLU A 192 5.94 18.13 -49.04
N ASP A 193 4.66 18.41 -49.29
CA ASP A 193 3.62 17.42 -49.67
C ASP A 193 3.89 16.81 -51.07
N LEU A 194 3.66 15.50 -51.24
CA LEU A 194 3.35 14.95 -52.58
C LEU A 194 2.27 13.83 -52.55
N TYR A 195 1.09 14.24 -53.04
CA TYR A 195 0.07 13.52 -53.83
C TYR A 195 -0.95 12.58 -53.17
N ALA A 196 -2.17 13.12 -53.03
CA ALA A 196 -3.44 12.46 -53.38
C ALA A 196 -3.60 12.43 -54.94
N PRO A 197 -4.57 11.72 -55.60
CA PRO A 197 -5.96 11.50 -55.15
C PRO A 197 -6.66 10.16 -55.52
N GLY A 198 -7.73 9.86 -54.77
CA GLY A 198 -8.98 9.31 -55.33
C GLY A 198 -9.25 7.82 -55.12
N ASP A 199 -9.92 7.47 -54.02
CA ASP A 199 -11.31 6.95 -54.09
C ASP A 199 -11.88 6.73 -52.67
N ARG A 200 -13.02 7.37 -52.38
CA ARG A 200 -13.88 7.04 -51.23
C ARG A 200 -14.90 5.98 -51.66
N PRO A 201 -15.41 5.18 -50.72
CA PRO A 201 -16.80 5.45 -50.35
C PRO A 201 -17.09 5.47 -48.85
N LEU A 202 -18.05 6.34 -48.56
CA LEU A 202 -18.88 6.53 -47.38
C LEU A 202 -19.12 5.30 -46.48
N SER A 203 -18.92 5.50 -45.18
CA SER A 203 -19.97 5.29 -44.17
C SER A 203 -19.54 5.93 -42.84
N SER A 204 -20.12 7.08 -42.58
CA SER A 204 -20.12 7.79 -41.30
C SER A 204 -20.70 6.92 -40.17
N SER A 205 -19.94 6.69 -39.11
CA SER A 205 -20.40 6.75 -37.69
C SER A 205 -19.40 6.00 -36.81
N SER A 206 -18.32 6.66 -36.39
CA SER A 206 -17.37 6.06 -35.45
C SER A 206 -16.56 7.12 -34.71
N ARG A 207 -17.24 8.10 -34.09
CA ARG A 207 -16.59 8.97 -33.10
C ARG A 207 -16.53 8.19 -31.79
N PHE A 208 -15.41 7.52 -31.60
CA PHE A 208 -15.08 6.69 -30.44
C PHE A 208 -14.35 7.50 -29.35
N PRO A 209 -14.37 7.04 -28.10
CA PRO A 209 -13.61 7.64 -27.00
C PRO A 209 -12.15 7.21 -26.97
N SER A 210 -11.25 8.16 -27.16
CA SER A 210 -9.92 7.90 -27.70
C SER A 210 -8.82 7.58 -26.68
N LYS A 211 -8.86 8.10 -25.44
CA LYS A 211 -7.64 8.12 -24.60
C LYS A 211 -7.27 6.79 -23.94
N LEU A 212 -8.18 6.14 -23.20
CA LEU A 212 -7.86 4.90 -22.46
C LEU A 212 -7.65 3.69 -23.39
N GLN A 213 -8.44 3.61 -24.45
CA GLN A 213 -8.26 2.59 -25.49
C GLN A 213 -6.93 2.77 -26.22
N ALA A 214 -6.53 4.00 -26.56
CA ALA A 214 -5.22 4.26 -27.14
C ALA A 214 -4.08 3.85 -26.20
N ARG A 215 -4.20 4.11 -24.89
CA ARG A 215 -3.22 3.64 -23.89
C ARG A 215 -3.13 2.11 -23.84
N PHE A 216 -4.26 1.40 -23.82
CA PHE A 216 -4.19 -0.06 -23.88
C PHE A 216 -3.68 -0.58 -25.23
N ALA A 217 -4.02 0.06 -26.35
CA ALA A 217 -3.49 -0.31 -27.67
C ALA A 217 -1.96 -0.16 -27.73
N ASP A 218 -1.44 0.93 -27.17
CA ASP A 218 0.00 1.17 -27.01
C ASP A 218 0.67 0.09 -26.14
N MET A 219 0.10 -0.20 -24.96
CA MET A 219 0.57 -1.29 -24.09
C MET A 219 0.60 -2.64 -24.85
N TYR A 220 -0.42 -2.94 -25.63
CA TYR A 220 -0.52 -4.17 -26.40
C TYR A 220 0.49 -4.26 -27.53
N HIS A 221 0.72 -3.17 -28.25
CA HIS A 221 1.76 -3.10 -29.27
C HIS A 221 3.14 -3.40 -28.67
N ILE A 222 3.42 -2.85 -27.49
CA ILE A 222 4.69 -3.10 -26.78
C ILE A 222 4.76 -4.55 -26.28
N LEU A 223 3.68 -5.09 -25.72
CA LEU A 223 3.63 -6.48 -25.25
C LEU A 223 3.72 -7.51 -26.39
N ASP A 224 3.16 -7.22 -27.56
CA ASP A 224 3.25 -8.04 -28.76
C ASP A 224 4.69 -8.07 -29.29
N ALA A 225 5.33 -6.89 -29.37
CA ALA A 225 6.75 -6.78 -29.66
C ALA A 225 7.59 -7.61 -28.68
N LEU A 226 7.31 -7.52 -27.38
CA LEU A 226 8.04 -8.22 -26.33
C LEU A 226 7.84 -9.74 -26.38
N ARG A 227 6.60 -10.23 -26.47
CA ARG A 227 6.27 -11.67 -26.35
C ARG A 227 6.40 -12.44 -27.66
N ASN A 228 5.93 -11.87 -28.77
CA ASN A 228 5.81 -12.60 -30.04
C ASN A 228 7.00 -12.33 -30.97
N HIS A 229 7.52 -11.11 -30.95
CA HIS A 229 8.63 -10.72 -31.82
C HIS A 229 10.00 -10.73 -31.11
N ARG A 230 10.03 -11.03 -29.80
CA ARG A 230 11.24 -10.95 -28.96
C ARG A 230 11.99 -9.62 -29.12
N ASN A 231 11.23 -8.55 -29.24
CA ASN A 231 11.74 -7.20 -29.43
C ASN A 231 11.55 -6.38 -28.15
N LEU A 232 12.65 -6.12 -27.46
CA LEU A 232 12.68 -5.33 -26.22
C LEU A 232 12.64 -3.83 -26.45
N ALA A 233 12.91 -3.34 -27.68
CA ALA A 233 13.11 -1.91 -27.91
C ALA A 233 11.90 -1.04 -27.52
N PRO A 234 10.65 -1.37 -27.93
CA PRO A 234 9.49 -0.56 -27.55
C PRO A 234 9.26 -0.49 -26.03
N ALA A 235 9.54 -1.58 -25.30
CA ALA A 235 9.40 -1.62 -23.85
C ALA A 235 10.51 -0.82 -23.15
N ILE A 236 11.74 -0.87 -23.67
CA ILE A 236 12.87 -0.07 -23.17
C ILE A 236 12.61 1.42 -23.40
N ASP A 237 12.15 1.80 -24.59
CA ASP A 237 11.87 3.20 -24.92
C ASP A 237 10.72 3.74 -24.09
N TRP A 238 9.65 2.95 -23.92
CA TRP A 238 8.56 3.31 -23.01
C TRP A 238 9.04 3.47 -21.56
N ALA A 239 9.85 2.53 -21.05
CA ALA A 239 10.36 2.61 -19.68
C ALA A 239 11.25 3.84 -19.48
N ARG A 240 12.10 4.17 -20.46
CA ARG A 240 12.93 5.38 -20.44
C ARG A 240 12.10 6.66 -20.46
N MET A 241 11.05 6.71 -21.28
CA MET A 241 10.13 7.86 -21.32
C MET A 241 9.43 8.10 -19.98
N HIS A 242 9.18 7.04 -19.21
CA HIS A 242 8.49 7.11 -17.90
C HIS A 242 9.45 6.89 -16.72
N SER A 243 10.77 7.04 -16.94
CA SER A 243 11.82 6.68 -15.98
C SER A 243 11.61 7.33 -14.61
N HIS A 244 11.28 8.63 -14.60
CA HIS A 244 11.04 9.40 -13.38
C HIS A 244 9.84 8.87 -12.57
N GLU A 245 8.73 8.54 -13.25
CA GLU A 245 7.52 8.02 -12.61
C GLU A 245 7.74 6.59 -12.08
N LEU A 246 8.46 5.77 -12.85
CA LEU A 246 8.85 4.42 -12.45
C LEU A 246 9.80 4.44 -11.23
N GLU A 247 10.74 5.39 -11.17
CA GLU A 247 11.67 5.56 -10.05
C GLU A 247 10.93 5.98 -8.76
N HIS A 248 10.00 6.94 -8.84
CA HIS A 248 9.18 7.35 -7.70
C HIS A 248 8.32 6.22 -7.13
N ARG A 249 7.92 5.26 -7.98
CA ARG A 249 7.17 4.05 -7.58
C ARG A 249 8.07 2.93 -7.07
N GLY A 250 9.39 3.10 -7.11
CA GLY A 250 10.35 2.07 -6.73
C GLY A 250 10.42 0.88 -7.71
N SER A 251 9.97 1.06 -8.95
CA SER A 251 9.95 0.01 -9.96
C SER A 251 11.34 -0.54 -10.27
N ASN A 252 11.41 -1.82 -10.63
CA ASN A 252 12.63 -2.49 -11.11
C ASN A 252 12.64 -2.71 -12.63
N LEU A 253 11.58 -2.27 -13.34
CA LEU A 253 11.32 -2.64 -14.73
C LEU A 253 12.45 -2.25 -15.69
N GLU A 254 13.02 -1.06 -15.53
CA GLU A 254 14.11 -0.59 -16.39
C GLU A 254 15.34 -1.52 -16.32
N PHE A 255 15.68 -1.99 -15.11
CA PHE A 255 16.80 -2.92 -14.94
C PHE A 255 16.45 -4.32 -15.43
N GLU A 256 15.22 -4.78 -15.23
CA GLU A 256 14.77 -6.08 -15.75
C GLU A 256 14.87 -6.14 -17.28
N LEU A 257 14.44 -5.07 -17.96
CA LEU A 257 14.57 -4.92 -19.41
C LEU A 257 16.04 -4.85 -19.85
N ALA A 258 16.87 -4.09 -19.14
CA ALA A 258 18.29 -3.97 -19.45
C ALA A 258 19.06 -5.29 -19.27
N ARG A 259 18.75 -6.02 -18.20
CA ARG A 259 19.29 -7.36 -17.94
C ARG A 259 18.88 -8.33 -19.05
N LEU A 260 17.58 -8.35 -19.41
CA LEU A 260 17.09 -9.24 -20.45
C LEU A 260 17.72 -8.92 -21.81
N LYS A 261 17.92 -7.63 -22.11
CA LYS A 261 18.61 -7.19 -23.33
C LYS A 261 20.07 -7.64 -23.36
N PHE A 262 20.77 -7.57 -22.23
CA PHE A 262 22.13 -8.09 -22.12
C PHE A 262 22.19 -9.59 -22.41
N VAL A 263 21.28 -10.39 -21.82
CA VAL A 263 21.21 -11.85 -22.04
C VAL A 263 20.88 -12.18 -23.50
N GLU A 264 19.96 -11.44 -24.12
CA GLU A 264 19.63 -11.57 -25.54
C GLU A 264 20.87 -11.33 -26.43
N LEU A 265 21.57 -10.21 -26.22
CA LEU A 265 22.78 -9.87 -26.98
C LEU A 265 23.90 -10.88 -26.76
N TYR A 266 24.04 -11.38 -25.54
CA TYR A 266 25.08 -12.36 -25.19
C TYR A 266 24.88 -13.68 -25.93
N THR A 267 23.63 -14.10 -26.09
CA THR A 267 23.25 -15.37 -26.73
C THR A 267 23.03 -15.25 -28.24
N SER A 268 22.95 -14.01 -28.76
CA SER A 268 22.85 -13.73 -30.19
C SER A 268 24.11 -14.15 -30.95
N SER A 269 23.91 -14.86 -32.07
CA SER A 269 24.99 -15.23 -32.99
C SER A 269 25.06 -14.32 -34.23
N THR A 270 24.22 -13.30 -34.32
CA THR A 270 24.08 -12.43 -35.49
C THR A 270 24.71 -11.06 -35.23
N ALA A 271 25.59 -10.61 -36.13
CA ALA A 271 26.11 -9.23 -36.14
C ALA A 271 25.01 -8.25 -36.56
N SER A 272 25.01 -7.06 -35.97
CA SER A 272 24.13 -5.95 -36.37
C SER A 272 24.83 -5.12 -37.44
N ASP A 273 24.08 -4.52 -38.38
CA ASP A 273 24.63 -3.58 -39.37
C ASP A 273 25.35 -2.39 -38.72
N THR A 274 25.01 -2.08 -37.47
CA THR A 274 25.57 -0.97 -36.67
C THR A 274 26.68 -1.39 -35.72
N ASN A 275 26.92 -2.68 -35.50
CA ASN A 275 27.94 -3.17 -34.56
C ASN A 275 28.59 -4.46 -35.05
N PRO A 276 29.92 -4.47 -35.33
CA PRO A 276 30.63 -5.62 -35.87
C PRO A 276 30.82 -6.77 -34.86
N TYR A 277 30.52 -6.55 -33.58
CA TYR A 277 30.67 -7.57 -32.53
C TYR A 277 29.43 -8.47 -32.44
N THR A 278 29.64 -9.76 -32.11
CA THR A 278 28.57 -10.74 -31.86
C THR A 278 28.66 -11.33 -30.44
N GLY A 279 27.53 -11.83 -29.94
CA GLY A 279 27.44 -12.57 -28.69
C GLY A 279 28.01 -11.81 -27.48
N PRO A 280 28.94 -12.40 -26.71
CA PRO A 280 29.52 -11.79 -25.51
C PRO A 280 30.12 -10.40 -25.73
N LEU A 281 30.76 -10.14 -26.87
CA LEU A 281 31.38 -8.84 -27.15
C LEU A 281 30.34 -7.76 -27.46
N GLN A 282 29.22 -8.14 -28.09
CA GLN A 282 28.09 -7.24 -28.31
C GLN A 282 27.39 -6.89 -27.00
N ALA A 283 27.21 -7.89 -26.12
CA ALA A 283 26.66 -7.69 -24.79
C ALA A 283 27.55 -6.79 -23.91
N LEU A 284 28.87 -6.92 -24.03
CA LEU A 284 29.82 -6.04 -23.35
C LEU A 284 29.66 -4.58 -23.80
N GLU A 285 29.56 -4.32 -25.10
CA GLU A 285 29.37 -2.96 -25.60
C GLU A 285 28.06 -2.33 -25.10
N TYR A 286 26.98 -3.11 -25.11
CA TYR A 286 25.72 -2.70 -24.50
C TYR A 286 25.84 -2.41 -23.00
N ALA A 287 26.49 -3.32 -22.24
CA ALA A 287 26.68 -3.17 -20.81
C ALA A 287 27.51 -1.92 -20.47
N ARG A 288 28.52 -1.57 -21.29
CA ARG A 288 29.32 -0.35 -21.09
C ARG A 288 28.46 0.92 -21.17
N GLN A 289 27.43 0.91 -22.00
CA GLN A 289 26.54 2.06 -22.19
C GLN A 289 25.43 2.09 -21.14
N VAL A 290 24.90 0.92 -20.76
CA VAL A 290 23.66 0.82 -19.98
C VAL A 290 23.87 0.47 -18.50
N PHE A 291 24.79 -0.42 -18.14
CA PHE A 291 24.96 -0.82 -16.73
C PHE A 291 25.47 0.27 -15.78
N PRO A 292 26.23 1.31 -16.21
CA PRO A 292 26.60 2.40 -15.32
C PRO A 292 25.41 3.08 -14.65
N THR A 293 24.25 3.18 -15.31
CA THR A 293 23.05 3.80 -14.72
C THR A 293 22.42 2.95 -13.62
N PHE A 294 22.68 1.63 -13.60
CA PHE A 294 22.08 0.67 -12.66
C PHE A 294 23.04 0.22 -11.54
N THR A 295 24.31 0.64 -11.60
CA THR A 295 25.36 0.13 -10.70
C THR A 295 25.15 0.49 -9.22
N SER A 296 24.42 1.57 -8.91
CA SER A 296 24.13 1.96 -7.52
C SER A 296 23.14 1.02 -6.82
N ARG A 297 22.11 0.55 -7.55
CA ARG A 297 21.01 -0.29 -7.02
C ARG A 297 21.22 -1.78 -7.28
N TYR A 298 21.88 -2.15 -8.39
CA TYR A 298 22.04 -3.54 -8.86
C TYR A 298 23.51 -3.89 -9.13
N ASN A 299 24.42 -3.44 -8.26
CA ASN A 299 25.87 -3.65 -8.41
C ASN A 299 26.22 -5.14 -8.53
N HIS A 300 25.62 -5.96 -7.67
CA HIS A 300 25.92 -7.38 -7.61
C HIS A 300 25.50 -8.11 -8.89
N GLU A 301 24.31 -7.79 -9.40
CA GLU A 301 23.75 -8.37 -10.62
C GLU A 301 24.51 -7.90 -11.88
N THR A 302 24.78 -6.60 -12.00
CA THR A 302 25.58 -6.04 -13.10
C THR A 302 27.00 -6.61 -13.12
N SER A 303 27.64 -6.74 -11.94
CA SER A 303 28.95 -7.37 -11.79
C SER A 303 28.92 -8.86 -12.15
N SER A 304 27.85 -9.57 -11.80
CA SER A 304 27.70 -10.99 -12.14
C SER A 304 27.49 -11.20 -13.64
N LEU A 305 26.70 -10.34 -14.29
CA LEU A 305 26.51 -10.34 -15.75
C LEU A 305 27.81 -10.02 -16.49
N LEU A 306 28.58 -9.03 -16.03
CA LEU A 306 29.90 -8.73 -16.59
C LEU A 306 30.91 -9.85 -16.32
N GLY A 307 30.89 -10.45 -15.12
CA GLY A 307 31.73 -11.58 -14.75
C GLY A 307 31.52 -12.81 -15.62
N SER A 308 30.28 -13.01 -16.10
CA SER A 308 29.96 -14.11 -17.03
C SER A 308 30.75 -14.06 -18.34
N LEU A 309 31.18 -12.88 -18.79
CA LEU A 309 31.96 -12.70 -20.02
C LEU A 309 33.30 -13.46 -19.97
N ALA A 310 33.91 -13.59 -18.78
CA ALA A 310 35.14 -14.37 -18.59
C ALA A 310 34.93 -15.88 -18.80
N PHE A 311 33.69 -16.34 -18.65
CA PHE A 311 33.27 -17.73 -18.82
C PHE A 311 32.58 -17.99 -20.15
N ALA A 312 32.58 -17.03 -21.08
CA ALA A 312 31.88 -17.15 -22.37
C ALA A 312 32.16 -18.45 -23.16
N PRO A 313 33.40 -18.98 -23.21
CA PRO A 313 33.69 -20.25 -23.90
C PRO A 313 33.01 -21.48 -23.27
N ASP A 314 32.69 -21.44 -21.97
CA ASP A 314 32.08 -22.55 -21.22
C ASP A 314 31.07 -22.05 -20.18
N LEU A 315 30.07 -21.29 -20.64
CA LEU A 315 29.06 -20.68 -19.77
C LEU A 315 28.23 -21.75 -19.04
N ALA A 316 28.03 -22.92 -19.64
CA ALA A 316 27.23 -24.02 -19.09
C ALA A 316 27.81 -24.58 -17.78
N GLN A 317 29.14 -24.55 -17.61
CA GLN A 317 29.82 -24.97 -16.37
C GLN A 317 30.14 -23.80 -15.43
N SER A 318 29.77 -22.58 -15.83
CA SER A 318 30.07 -21.38 -15.05
C SER A 318 29.14 -21.23 -13.84
N PRO A 319 29.59 -20.55 -12.77
CA PRO A 319 28.70 -20.18 -11.66
C PRO A 319 27.57 -19.22 -12.06
N TYR A 320 27.64 -18.64 -13.27
CA TYR A 320 26.68 -17.67 -13.80
C TYR A 320 25.60 -18.30 -14.69
N VAL A 321 25.63 -19.61 -14.92
CA VAL A 321 24.71 -20.33 -15.84
C VAL A 321 23.23 -20.05 -15.56
N ALA A 322 22.87 -19.87 -14.28
CA ALA A 322 21.51 -19.57 -13.84
C ALA A 322 20.98 -18.21 -14.32
N LEU A 323 21.87 -17.25 -14.62
CA LEU A 323 21.48 -15.92 -15.12
C LEU A 323 20.99 -15.94 -16.58
N PHE A 324 21.37 -16.97 -17.34
CA PHE A 324 21.11 -17.07 -18.78
C PHE A 324 20.05 -18.13 -19.14
N HIS A 325 19.77 -19.06 -18.23
CA HIS A 325 18.80 -20.15 -18.44
C HIS A 325 17.50 -19.91 -17.66
N ASN A 326 16.87 -18.75 -17.85
CA ASN A 326 15.53 -18.49 -17.36
C ASN A 326 14.54 -18.48 -18.54
N ASN A 327 13.88 -19.63 -18.77
CA ASN A 327 12.87 -19.80 -19.82
C ASN A 327 11.64 -18.89 -19.62
N HIS A 328 11.47 -18.30 -18.44
CA HIS A 328 10.34 -17.42 -18.10
C HIS A 328 10.71 -15.94 -18.09
N ALA A 329 11.98 -15.56 -18.33
CA ALA A 329 12.44 -14.17 -18.20
C ALA A 329 11.64 -13.19 -19.06
N TRP A 330 11.30 -13.56 -20.29
CA TRP A 330 10.48 -12.73 -21.19
C TRP A 330 9.05 -12.52 -20.65
N GLU A 331 8.47 -13.56 -20.05
CA GLU A 331 7.12 -13.50 -19.51
C GLU A 331 7.08 -12.76 -18.16
N GLU A 332 8.11 -12.94 -17.32
CA GLU A 332 8.29 -12.18 -16.08
C GLU A 332 8.45 -10.68 -16.38
N THR A 333 9.28 -10.32 -17.35
CA THR A 333 9.45 -8.92 -17.79
C THR A 333 8.17 -8.37 -18.43
N ALA A 334 7.41 -9.16 -19.19
CA ALA A 334 6.11 -8.75 -19.72
C ALA A 334 5.06 -8.51 -18.62
N ALA A 335 5.03 -9.36 -17.58
CA ALA A 335 4.17 -9.18 -16.42
C ALA A 335 4.56 -7.94 -15.60
N SER A 336 5.87 -7.73 -15.40
CA SER A 336 6.41 -6.54 -14.75
C SER A 336 6.06 -5.27 -15.52
N PHE A 337 6.22 -5.27 -16.85
CA PHE A 337 5.81 -4.17 -17.72
C PHE A 337 4.30 -3.88 -17.59
N THR A 338 3.46 -4.91 -17.63
CA THR A 338 2.00 -4.76 -17.49
C THR A 338 1.62 -4.16 -16.14
N ARG A 339 2.30 -4.58 -15.05
CA ARG A 339 2.09 -4.07 -13.70
C ARG A 339 2.38 -2.58 -13.62
N GLU A 340 3.54 -2.16 -14.14
CA GLU A 340 3.94 -0.76 -14.10
C GLU A 340 3.07 0.11 -15.02
N TYR A 341 2.77 -0.35 -16.24
CA TYR A 341 1.89 0.36 -17.16
C TYR A 341 0.50 0.59 -16.54
N CYS A 342 -0.10 -0.46 -15.96
CA CYS A 342 -1.38 -0.33 -15.26
C CYS A 342 -1.26 0.58 -14.02
N GLY A 343 -0.16 0.47 -13.28
CA GLY A 343 0.12 1.28 -12.10
C GLY A 343 0.19 2.78 -12.40
N LEU A 344 0.82 3.17 -13.51
CA LEU A 344 0.86 4.57 -13.98
C LEU A 344 -0.51 5.07 -14.45
N LEU A 345 -1.39 4.19 -14.93
CA LEU A 345 -2.78 4.53 -15.23
C LEU A 345 -3.70 4.60 -13.99
N GLY A 346 -3.17 4.39 -12.79
CA GLY A 346 -3.98 4.34 -11.56
C GLY A 346 -4.88 3.09 -11.48
N LEU A 347 -4.53 2.03 -12.20
CA LEU A 347 -5.29 0.80 -12.30
C LEU A 347 -4.60 -0.34 -11.54
N SER A 348 -5.39 -1.26 -10.96
CA SER A 348 -4.86 -2.46 -10.31
C SER A 348 -4.07 -3.33 -11.28
N GLU A 349 -3.00 -3.98 -10.84
CA GLU A 349 -2.22 -4.94 -11.64
C GLU A 349 -3.12 -6.05 -12.22
N LYS A 350 -3.92 -6.68 -11.36
CA LYS A 350 -4.85 -7.74 -11.76
C LYS A 350 -6.18 -7.15 -12.20
N SER A 351 -6.77 -7.74 -13.25
CA SER A 351 -8.12 -7.41 -13.69
C SER A 351 -9.12 -7.63 -12.54
N PRO A 352 -10.00 -6.65 -12.24
CA PRO A 352 -11.07 -6.83 -11.26
C PRO A 352 -11.93 -8.07 -11.54
N LEU A 353 -12.17 -8.39 -12.82
CA LEU A 353 -12.90 -9.59 -13.22
C LEU A 353 -12.13 -10.86 -12.85
N TYR A 354 -10.83 -10.90 -13.14
CA TYR A 354 -9.97 -12.03 -12.79
C TYR A 354 -9.93 -12.25 -11.27
N THR A 355 -9.76 -11.18 -10.51
CA THR A 355 -9.76 -11.23 -9.04
C THR A 355 -11.10 -11.73 -8.50
N ALA A 356 -12.22 -11.19 -9.00
CA ALA A 356 -13.56 -11.59 -8.58
C ALA A 356 -13.89 -13.05 -8.92
N ILE A 357 -13.57 -13.50 -10.15
CA ILE A 357 -13.80 -14.90 -10.58
C ILE A 357 -12.91 -15.85 -9.79
N THR A 358 -11.64 -15.49 -9.53
CA THR A 358 -10.72 -16.38 -8.82
C THR A 358 -11.10 -16.51 -7.35
N ALA A 359 -11.32 -15.38 -6.66
CA ALA A 359 -11.78 -15.39 -5.27
C ALA A 359 -13.15 -16.08 -5.15
N GLY A 360 -14.08 -15.78 -6.06
CA GLY A 360 -15.39 -16.44 -6.12
C GLY A 360 -15.30 -17.93 -6.40
N GLY A 361 -14.39 -18.37 -7.27
CA GLY A 361 -14.15 -19.78 -7.59
C GLY A 361 -13.57 -20.57 -6.41
N ILE A 362 -12.68 -19.95 -5.62
CA ILE A 362 -12.18 -20.52 -4.36
C ILE A 362 -13.32 -20.61 -3.33
N ALA A 363 -14.20 -19.61 -3.28
CA ALA A 363 -15.34 -19.57 -2.37
C ALA A 363 -16.46 -20.56 -2.74
N LEU A 364 -16.70 -20.79 -4.03
CA LEU A 364 -17.89 -21.45 -4.55
C LEU A 364 -18.18 -22.84 -3.95
N PRO A 365 -17.19 -23.75 -3.74
CA PRO A 365 -17.45 -25.06 -3.14
C PRO A 365 -17.97 -24.95 -1.70
N VAL A 366 -17.43 -24.00 -0.94
CA VAL A 366 -17.85 -23.72 0.44
C VAL A 366 -19.27 -23.15 0.44
N LEU A 367 -19.54 -22.17 -0.42
CA LEU A 367 -20.87 -21.57 -0.57
C LEU A 367 -21.94 -22.58 -0.98
N SER A 368 -21.63 -23.46 -1.95
CA SER A 368 -22.55 -24.52 -2.40
C SER A 368 -22.83 -25.56 -1.31
N LYS A 369 -21.82 -25.90 -0.48
CA LYS A 369 -22.01 -26.83 0.64
C LYS A 369 -22.94 -26.22 1.69
N VAL A 370 -22.78 -24.94 1.99
CA VAL A 370 -23.63 -24.25 2.98
C VAL A 370 -25.07 -24.15 2.49
N GLU A 371 -25.31 -23.81 1.22
CA GLU A 371 -26.66 -23.78 0.63
C GLU A 371 -27.41 -25.12 0.77
N LYS A 372 -26.74 -26.26 0.49
CA LYS A 372 -27.34 -27.59 0.62
C LYS A 372 -27.73 -27.93 2.06
N ILE A 373 -26.90 -27.53 3.03
CA ILE A 373 -27.20 -27.73 4.45
C ILE A 373 -28.38 -26.84 4.85
N MET A 374 -28.42 -25.59 4.40
CA MET A 374 -29.47 -24.63 4.75
C MET A 374 -30.83 -24.98 4.16
N THR A 375 -30.88 -25.42 2.90
CA THR A 375 -32.11 -25.91 2.23
C THR A 375 -32.70 -27.14 2.94
N GLN A 376 -31.85 -28.02 3.49
CA GLN A 376 -32.28 -29.16 4.30
C GLN A 376 -32.77 -28.76 5.70
N THR A 377 -32.32 -27.62 6.24
CA THR A 377 -32.60 -27.19 7.63
C THR A 377 -33.76 -26.19 7.72
N ARG A 378 -34.40 -25.80 6.60
CA ARG A 378 -35.49 -24.80 6.52
C ARG A 378 -35.19 -23.46 7.23
N GLY A 379 -33.92 -23.04 7.28
CA GLY A 379 -33.54 -21.73 7.80
C GLY A 379 -33.71 -20.64 6.74
N GLN A 380 -34.54 -19.63 7.00
CA GLN A 380 -34.62 -18.43 6.16
C GLN A 380 -33.45 -17.48 6.46
N TRP A 381 -32.88 -16.87 5.42
CA TRP A 381 -31.84 -15.85 5.53
C TRP A 381 -32.44 -14.45 5.36
N THR A 382 -32.00 -13.51 6.19
CA THR A 382 -32.48 -12.12 6.25
C THR A 382 -31.42 -11.05 5.91
N SER A 383 -30.25 -11.39 5.35
CA SER A 383 -29.23 -10.37 5.03
C SER A 383 -28.56 -10.56 3.66
N VAL A 384 -28.71 -9.55 2.80
CA VAL A 384 -28.45 -9.55 1.35
C VAL A 384 -26.95 -9.50 0.97
N ASN A 385 -26.05 -9.25 1.93
CA ASN A 385 -24.61 -9.06 1.68
C ASN A 385 -23.69 -9.98 2.54
N GLU A 386 -24.30 -11.03 3.09
CA GLU A 386 -23.79 -12.13 3.89
C GLU A 386 -22.87 -13.22 3.27
N LEU A 387 -21.78 -13.70 3.90
CA LEU A 387 -21.32 -15.09 3.72
C LEU A 387 -21.31 -15.85 5.07
N PRO A 388 -22.00 -17.00 5.21
CA PRO A 388 -22.24 -17.67 6.50
C PRO A 388 -21.04 -18.43 7.08
N VAL A 389 -19.92 -18.48 6.36
CA VAL A 389 -18.69 -19.17 6.74
C VAL A 389 -17.49 -18.39 6.21
N GLU A 390 -16.42 -18.33 7.01
CA GLU A 390 -15.14 -17.79 6.53
C GLU A 390 -14.70 -18.58 5.31
N THR A 391 -14.52 -17.88 4.20
CA THR A 391 -13.92 -18.46 3.01
C THR A 391 -12.41 -18.31 3.15
N PRO A 392 -11.64 -19.41 3.20
CA PRO A 392 -10.18 -19.35 3.34
C PRO A 392 -9.55 -18.86 2.02
N LEU A 393 -9.65 -17.57 1.75
CA LEU A 393 -8.97 -16.93 0.64
C LEU A 393 -7.47 -16.83 0.98
N PRO A 394 -6.56 -17.10 0.03
CA PRO A 394 -5.13 -16.89 0.23
C PRO A 394 -4.83 -15.42 0.59
N PRO A 395 -3.75 -15.14 1.34
CA PRO A 395 -3.41 -13.77 1.78
C PRO A 395 -3.37 -12.73 0.65
N GLY A 396 -3.00 -13.13 -0.57
CA GLY A 396 -3.00 -12.26 -1.75
C GLY A 396 -4.38 -11.85 -2.29
N TYR A 397 -5.47 -12.28 -1.65
CA TYR A 397 -6.85 -11.88 -1.95
C TYR A 397 -7.53 -11.18 -0.75
N LEU A 398 -6.78 -10.90 0.32
CA LEU A 398 -7.25 -10.20 1.52
C LEU A 398 -6.84 -8.72 1.42
N PHE A 399 -7.66 -7.93 0.75
CA PHE A 399 -7.43 -6.48 0.59
C PHE A 399 -8.17 -5.75 1.72
N HIS A 400 -7.44 -5.37 2.78
CA HIS A 400 -7.90 -4.68 3.99
C HIS A 400 -8.55 -5.56 5.07
N SER A 401 -8.18 -5.31 6.34
CA SER A 401 -8.84 -5.91 7.51
C SER A 401 -10.11 -5.14 7.83
N ILE A 402 -11.19 -5.49 7.15
CA ILE A 402 -12.51 -4.90 7.38
C ILE A 402 -13.23 -5.76 8.41
N PHE A 403 -13.58 -5.18 9.57
CA PHE A 403 -14.44 -5.88 10.52
C PHE A 403 -15.87 -5.89 10.00
N VAL A 404 -16.44 -7.08 9.82
CA VAL A 404 -17.84 -7.27 9.43
C VAL A 404 -18.62 -7.78 10.64
N CYS A 405 -19.73 -7.11 10.94
CA CYS A 405 -20.50 -7.41 12.13
C CYS A 405 -21.17 -8.78 12.03
N PRO A 406 -20.92 -9.68 13.00
CA PRO A 406 -21.49 -11.02 13.00
C PRO A 406 -23.00 -11.09 13.23
N VAL A 407 -23.61 -9.99 13.70
CA VAL A 407 -25.02 -9.90 14.11
C VAL A 407 -25.85 -9.12 13.09
N SER A 408 -25.45 -7.88 12.74
CA SER A 408 -26.14 -7.05 11.72
C SER A 408 -25.80 -7.49 10.33
N LYS A 409 -24.69 -8.22 10.20
CA LYS A 409 -24.26 -8.77 8.95
C LYS A 409 -23.79 -7.70 7.94
N GLU A 410 -23.15 -6.66 8.48
CA GLU A 410 -22.75 -5.43 7.77
C GLU A 410 -21.31 -5.06 8.10
N GLN A 411 -20.58 -4.50 7.13
CA GLN A 411 -19.25 -3.92 7.35
C GLN A 411 -19.32 -2.79 8.37
N ALA A 412 -18.43 -2.81 9.36
CA ALA A 412 -18.31 -1.70 10.28
C ALA A 412 -17.73 -0.47 9.58
N THR A 413 -18.28 0.67 9.96
CA THR A 413 -17.93 2.01 9.49
C THR A 413 -17.64 2.90 10.71
N ASP A 414 -17.12 4.11 10.50
CA ASP A 414 -16.89 5.05 11.61
C ASP A 414 -18.20 5.42 12.33
N ALA A 415 -19.32 5.42 11.60
CA ALA A 415 -20.67 5.61 12.14
C ALA A 415 -21.22 4.37 12.87
N ASN A 416 -20.90 3.15 12.39
CA ASN A 416 -21.29 1.88 12.99
C ASN A 416 -20.07 0.98 13.32
N PRO A 417 -19.26 1.34 14.34
CA PRO A 417 -17.96 0.74 14.55
C PRO A 417 -18.02 -0.59 15.31
N PRO A 418 -16.93 -1.39 15.27
CA PRO A 418 -16.81 -2.59 16.09
C PRO A 418 -16.84 -2.26 17.60
N MET A 419 -17.71 -2.96 18.34
CA MET A 419 -17.85 -2.89 19.80
C MET A 419 -17.43 -4.21 20.43
N MET A 420 -16.44 -4.16 21.33
CA MET A 420 -15.97 -5.35 22.05
C MET A 420 -16.78 -5.57 23.33
N LEU A 421 -17.39 -6.75 23.47
CA LEU A 421 -18.12 -7.21 24.66
C LEU A 421 -17.14 -7.62 25.78
N PRO A 422 -17.57 -7.64 27.07
CA PRO A 422 -16.73 -8.08 28.20
C PRO A 422 -16.16 -9.50 28.08
N CYS A 423 -16.81 -10.37 27.30
CA CYS A 423 -16.32 -11.72 27.01
C CYS A 423 -15.23 -11.77 25.92
N GLY A 424 -14.81 -10.64 25.36
CA GLY A 424 -13.77 -10.54 24.33
C GLY A 424 -14.26 -10.62 22.88
N HIS A 425 -15.52 -10.99 22.64
CA HIS A 425 -16.11 -11.02 21.30
C HIS A 425 -16.52 -9.63 20.82
N VAL A 426 -16.44 -9.39 19.52
CA VAL A 426 -16.71 -8.09 18.89
C VAL A 426 -17.96 -8.16 18.02
N ILE A 427 -18.85 -7.17 18.13
CA ILE A 427 -20.04 -6.96 17.29
C ILE A 427 -20.20 -5.46 17.00
N ALA A 428 -20.81 -5.03 15.89
CA ALA A 428 -20.99 -3.62 15.60
C ALA A 428 -21.96 -2.93 16.56
N LYS A 429 -21.84 -1.61 16.66
CA LYS A 429 -22.59 -0.76 17.58
C LYS A 429 -24.11 -0.91 17.43
N GLU A 430 -24.62 -0.78 16.22
CA GLU A 430 -26.06 -0.91 15.94
C GLU A 430 -26.56 -2.32 16.23
N SER A 431 -25.74 -3.34 16.01
CA SER A 431 -26.07 -4.73 16.35
C SER A 431 -26.23 -4.95 17.84
N LEU A 432 -25.32 -4.37 18.62
CA LEU A 432 -25.37 -4.44 20.08
C LEU A 432 -26.63 -3.74 20.61
N GLU A 433 -26.92 -2.54 20.09
CA GLU A 433 -28.09 -1.75 20.45
C GLU A 433 -29.39 -2.43 20.00
N GLY A 434 -29.44 -2.97 18.79
CA GLY A 434 -30.56 -3.72 18.25
C GLY A 434 -30.84 -5.05 18.97
N THR A 435 -29.80 -5.79 19.36
CA THR A 435 -29.93 -7.05 20.14
C THR A 435 -30.49 -6.78 21.53
N SER A 436 -30.30 -5.57 22.05
CA SER A 436 -30.84 -5.18 23.34
C SER A 436 -32.36 -5.03 23.32
N LYS A 437 -32.98 -4.63 22.19
CA LYS A 437 -34.42 -4.32 22.08
C LYS A 437 -34.94 -3.49 23.26
N GLY A 438 -34.15 -2.55 23.77
CA GLY A 438 -34.48 -1.73 24.94
C GLY A 438 -34.28 -2.39 26.31
N LYS A 439 -33.67 -3.58 26.37
CA LYS A 439 -33.32 -4.30 27.60
C LYS A 439 -31.90 -3.94 28.06
N VAL A 440 -31.71 -3.86 29.37
CA VAL A 440 -30.42 -3.51 30.00
C VAL A 440 -29.33 -4.56 29.77
N ARG A 441 -29.69 -5.83 29.50
CA ARG A 441 -28.76 -6.96 29.33
C ARG A 441 -28.93 -7.61 27.96
N VAL A 442 -27.80 -7.90 27.32
CA VAL A 442 -27.64 -8.58 26.03
C VAL A 442 -26.84 -9.85 26.24
N LYS A 443 -27.29 -10.95 25.63
CA LYS A 443 -26.49 -12.17 25.53
C LYS A 443 -25.45 -11.99 24.43
N CYS A 444 -24.20 -12.38 24.70
CA CYS A 444 -23.21 -12.49 23.64
C CYS A 444 -23.71 -13.48 22.58
N PRO A 445 -23.68 -13.14 21.28
CA PRO A 445 -24.09 -14.06 20.21
C PRO A 445 -23.20 -15.29 20.08
N TYR A 446 -21.97 -15.22 20.61
CA TYR A 446 -20.92 -16.21 20.44
C TYR A 446 -20.70 -17.12 21.64
N CYS A 447 -21.19 -16.72 22.82
CA CYS A 447 -20.92 -17.45 24.05
C CYS A 447 -22.05 -17.22 25.07
N PRO A 448 -22.17 -18.07 26.11
CA PRO A 448 -23.29 -17.99 27.05
C PRO A 448 -23.24 -16.79 28.01
N GLN A 449 -22.18 -15.95 27.94
CA GLN A 449 -22.02 -14.77 28.79
C GLN A 449 -23.04 -13.68 28.45
N GLU A 450 -23.67 -13.10 29.48
CA GLU A 450 -24.56 -11.94 29.35
C GLU A 450 -23.84 -10.69 29.84
N CYS A 451 -23.89 -9.62 29.04
CA CYS A 451 -23.33 -8.32 29.40
C CYS A 451 -24.39 -7.22 29.26
N ARG A 452 -24.19 -6.06 29.87
CA ARG A 452 -25.04 -4.90 29.58
C ARG A 452 -24.56 -4.25 28.28
N VAL A 453 -25.47 -3.59 27.55
CA VAL A 453 -25.12 -2.83 26.34
C VAL A 453 -24.02 -1.81 26.63
N GLY A 454 -24.13 -1.12 27.76
CA GLY A 454 -23.12 -0.16 28.24
C GLY A 454 -21.82 -0.78 28.77
N ASP A 455 -21.65 -2.11 28.70
CA ASP A 455 -20.38 -2.78 29.03
C ASP A 455 -19.53 -3.07 27.79
N ALA A 456 -20.07 -2.89 26.58
CA ALA A 456 -19.28 -2.99 25.35
C ALA A 456 -18.51 -1.69 25.09
N ARG A 457 -17.28 -1.79 24.56
CA ARG A 457 -16.32 -0.68 24.54
C ARG A 457 -15.60 -0.50 23.19
N ARG A 458 -15.25 0.76 22.84
CA ARG A 458 -14.24 1.12 21.81
C ARG A 458 -12.80 1.21 22.33
N LEU A 459 -12.53 0.74 23.55
CA LEU A 459 -11.22 0.56 24.22
C LEU A 459 -10.19 -0.30 23.43
N HIS A 460 -10.49 -0.60 22.16
CA HIS A 460 -9.66 -1.36 21.25
C HIS A 460 -8.33 -0.67 20.98
N GLU A 461 -8.25 0.67 20.92
CA GLU A 461 -6.97 1.37 20.64
C GLU A 461 -5.92 1.07 21.71
N PHE A 462 -6.24 1.24 23.00
CA PHE A 462 -5.34 0.87 24.10
C PHE A 462 -5.07 -0.64 24.16
N LYS A 463 -6.07 -1.48 23.84
CA LYS A 463 -5.86 -2.94 23.79
C LYS A 463 -4.95 -3.36 22.62
N THR A 464 -5.09 -2.73 21.47
CA THR A 464 -4.25 -2.92 20.28
C THR A 464 -2.84 -2.42 20.56
N ALA A 465 -2.70 -1.22 21.15
CA ALA A 465 -1.41 -0.72 21.60
C ALA A 465 -0.73 -1.67 22.59
N LEU A 466 -1.47 -2.21 23.57
CA LEU A 466 -0.98 -3.23 24.49
C LEU A 466 -0.56 -4.52 23.78
N GLN A 467 -1.32 -4.98 22.77
CA GLN A 467 -0.94 -6.15 21.96
C GLN A 467 0.33 -5.91 21.16
N THR A 468 0.46 -4.74 20.53
CA THR A 468 1.68 -4.31 19.82
C THR A 468 2.87 -4.25 20.77
N LEU A 469 2.73 -3.60 21.92
CA LEU A 469 3.77 -3.55 22.94
C LEU A 469 4.16 -4.95 23.41
N ARG A 470 3.20 -5.87 23.62
CA ARG A 470 3.46 -7.27 23.99
C ARG A 470 4.29 -8.03 22.95
N SER A 471 4.10 -7.72 21.66
CA SER A 471 4.83 -8.37 20.57
C SER A 471 6.32 -8.01 20.53
N ILE A 472 6.69 -6.87 21.10
CA ILE A 472 8.09 -6.40 21.14
C ILE A 472 8.89 -7.27 22.11
N ARG A 473 9.94 -7.94 21.62
CA ARG A 473 10.88 -8.73 22.44
C ARG A 473 11.84 -7.82 23.23
N ALA A 474 11.31 -7.18 24.27
CA ALA A 474 12.10 -6.42 25.25
C ALA A 474 11.67 -6.78 26.68
N PRO A 475 12.59 -6.98 27.63
CA PRO A 475 12.23 -7.30 29.01
C PRO A 475 11.63 -6.10 29.77
N LEU A 476 11.93 -4.88 29.34
CA LEU A 476 11.43 -3.64 29.92
C LEU A 476 10.89 -2.74 28.79
N LYS A 477 9.65 -2.28 28.94
CA LYS A 477 8.94 -1.40 28.00
C LYS A 477 8.33 -0.27 28.81
N LEU A 478 8.80 0.94 28.58
CA LEU A 478 8.36 2.14 29.29
C LEU A 478 7.41 2.93 28.40
N VAL A 479 6.26 3.30 28.94
CA VAL A 479 5.19 4.02 28.23
C VAL A 479 4.86 5.28 29.01
N ILE A 480 4.74 6.41 28.31
CA ILE A 480 4.14 7.64 28.85
C ILE A 480 2.93 7.98 28.00
N ALA A 481 1.97 8.71 28.58
CA ALA A 481 0.84 9.22 27.83
C ALA A 481 1.23 10.45 26.98
N GLY A 482 0.52 10.66 25.88
CA GLY A 482 0.54 11.90 25.10
C GLY A 482 -0.73 12.73 25.29
N ASN A 483 -0.77 13.92 24.69
CA ASN A 483 -1.92 14.82 24.84
C ASN A 483 -3.23 14.27 24.25
N HIS A 484 -3.13 13.41 23.23
CA HIS A 484 -4.27 12.73 22.63
C HIS A 484 -4.81 11.57 23.51
N ASP A 485 -4.04 11.10 24.48
CA ASP A 485 -4.46 10.07 25.44
C ASP A 485 -5.27 10.66 26.61
N PHE A 486 -6.16 11.61 26.33
CA PHE A 486 -6.88 12.37 27.36
C PHE A 486 -7.73 11.49 28.30
N THR A 487 -8.05 10.25 27.92
CA THR A 487 -8.74 9.27 28.78
C THR A 487 -7.84 8.69 29.88
N LEU A 488 -6.51 8.82 29.77
CA LEU A 488 -5.53 8.52 30.82
C LEU A 488 -5.42 9.67 31.84
N ASP A 489 -5.82 10.89 31.48
CA ASP A 489 -5.91 12.06 32.36
C ASP A 489 -7.36 12.22 32.87
N VAL A 490 -7.68 11.54 33.97
CA VAL A 490 -9.05 11.54 34.53
C VAL A 490 -9.57 12.97 34.81
N PRO A 491 -8.79 13.89 35.42
CA PRO A 491 -9.18 15.29 35.55
C PRO A 491 -9.53 15.96 34.21
N ALA A 492 -8.66 15.88 33.19
CA ALA A 492 -8.93 16.48 31.89
C ALA A 492 -10.14 15.85 31.20
N PHE A 493 -10.27 14.52 31.27
CA PHE A 493 -11.41 13.81 30.71
C PHE A 493 -12.74 14.27 31.34
N LYS A 494 -12.79 14.43 32.67
CA LYS A 494 -13.96 14.98 33.37
C LYS A 494 -14.26 16.42 32.97
N ARG A 495 -13.24 17.29 32.91
CA ARG A 495 -13.40 18.69 32.50
C ARG A 495 -13.97 18.79 31.08
N LYS A 496 -13.41 18.01 30.14
CA LYS A 496 -13.82 18.00 28.74
C LYS A 496 -15.29 17.60 28.57
N LEU A 497 -15.76 16.63 29.35
CA LEU A 497 -17.18 16.23 29.34
C LEU A 497 -18.09 17.29 29.96
N SER A 498 -17.65 17.92 31.06
CA SER A 498 -18.44 18.96 31.73
C SER A 498 -18.57 20.26 30.92
N ALA A 499 -17.67 20.48 29.96
CA ALA A 499 -17.68 21.66 29.09
C ALA A 499 -18.62 21.51 27.87
N ILE A 500 -19.20 20.33 27.63
CA ILE A 500 -20.08 20.07 26.49
C ILE A 500 -21.52 20.44 26.87
N ASP A 501 -22.14 21.32 26.08
CA ASP A 501 -23.53 21.75 26.24
C ASP A 501 -24.33 21.50 24.93
N PRO A 502 -25.42 20.71 24.95
CA PRO A 502 -25.94 19.97 26.10
C PRO A 502 -25.04 18.80 26.52
N PRO A 503 -25.06 18.39 27.81
CA PRO A 503 -24.23 17.28 28.30
C PRO A 503 -24.44 15.99 27.49
N LEU A 504 -23.34 15.30 27.19
CA LEU A 504 -23.39 13.99 26.55
C LEU A 504 -24.01 12.94 27.50
N ASP A 505 -24.72 11.97 26.94
CA ASP A 505 -25.24 10.82 27.69
C ASP A 505 -24.07 10.03 28.32
N ASP A 506 -24.11 9.84 29.64
CA ASP A 506 -23.13 9.06 30.40
C ASP A 506 -22.95 7.64 29.84
N ALA A 507 -24.01 7.03 29.31
CA ALA A 507 -23.94 5.71 28.69
C ALA A 507 -23.18 5.74 27.35
N LEU A 508 -23.36 6.79 26.55
CA LEU A 508 -22.59 7.05 25.33
C LEU A 508 -21.11 7.28 25.68
N VAL A 509 -20.80 8.15 26.64
CA VAL A 509 -19.41 8.45 27.05
C VAL A 509 -18.70 7.17 27.52
N LYS A 510 -19.34 6.42 28.40
CA LYS A 510 -18.82 5.14 28.92
C LYS A 510 -18.62 4.11 27.80
N ARG A 511 -19.50 4.08 26.81
CA ARG A 511 -19.38 3.19 25.64
C ARG A 511 -18.21 3.56 24.73
N GLU A 512 -18.05 4.85 24.45
CA GLU A 512 -17.09 5.40 23.49
C GLU A 512 -15.67 5.46 24.08
N TYR A 513 -15.52 5.94 25.31
CA TYR A 513 -14.21 6.24 25.92
C TYR A 513 -13.86 5.38 27.14
N GLY A 514 -14.80 4.53 27.58
CA GLY A 514 -14.68 3.79 28.83
C GLY A 514 -15.07 4.60 30.06
N THR A 515 -15.06 3.96 31.22
CA THR A 515 -15.22 4.67 32.49
C THR A 515 -13.95 5.43 32.85
N PHE A 516 -14.09 6.50 33.64
CA PHE A 516 -12.94 7.23 34.16
C PHE A 516 -11.92 6.29 34.82
N GLY A 517 -10.69 6.29 34.31
CA GLY A 517 -9.59 5.45 34.79
C GLY A 517 -9.52 4.04 34.17
N GLU A 518 -10.45 3.63 33.31
CA GLU A 518 -10.44 2.31 32.68
C GLU A 518 -9.25 2.11 31.73
N ALA A 519 -8.96 3.11 30.89
CA ALA A 519 -7.80 3.08 30.00
C ALA A 519 -6.48 2.94 30.78
N ARG A 520 -6.38 3.64 31.92
CA ARG A 520 -5.24 3.58 32.81
C ARG A 520 -5.10 2.21 33.47
N ALA A 521 -6.20 1.67 33.99
CA ALA A 521 -6.23 0.33 34.60
C ALA A 521 -5.80 -0.78 33.63
N LEU A 522 -6.04 -0.63 32.32
CA LEU A 522 -5.52 -1.59 31.32
C LEU A 522 -3.99 -1.59 31.26
N LEU A 523 -3.37 -0.41 31.20
CA LEU A 523 -1.92 -0.26 31.11
C LEU A 523 -1.21 -0.60 32.42
N GLU A 524 -1.90 -0.45 33.56
CA GLU A 524 -1.41 -0.81 34.90
C GLU A 524 -1.79 -2.24 35.32
N SER A 525 -2.43 -3.01 34.45
CA SER A 525 -2.84 -4.40 34.72
C SER A 525 -1.65 -5.31 35.02
N GLU A 526 -1.89 -6.36 35.80
CA GLU A 526 -0.85 -7.36 36.10
C GLU A 526 -0.37 -8.06 34.83
N GLU A 527 -1.25 -8.25 33.84
CA GLU A 527 -0.87 -8.81 32.54
C GLU A 527 0.04 -7.88 31.72
N ALA A 528 -0.16 -6.55 31.82
CA ALA A 528 0.73 -5.57 31.19
C ALA A 528 2.12 -5.58 31.87
N LYS A 529 2.15 -5.56 33.20
CA LYS A 529 3.40 -5.65 33.98
C LYS A 529 4.14 -6.97 33.74
N ALA A 530 3.42 -8.09 33.67
CA ALA A 530 4.02 -9.40 33.37
C ALA A 530 4.62 -9.45 31.96
N ALA A 531 4.10 -8.67 31.02
CA ALA A 531 4.69 -8.47 29.70
C ALA A 531 5.84 -7.44 29.69
N GLY A 532 6.25 -6.91 30.85
CA GLY A 532 7.30 -5.90 31.02
C GLY A 532 6.87 -4.49 30.61
N ILE A 533 5.56 -4.19 30.57
CA ILE A 533 5.02 -2.87 30.20
C ILE A 533 4.77 -2.05 31.46
N HIS A 534 5.32 -0.83 31.50
CA HIS A 534 5.19 0.09 32.62
C HIS A 534 4.71 1.46 32.11
N LEU A 535 3.49 1.85 32.48
CA LEU A 535 3.02 3.22 32.34
C LEU A 535 3.69 4.10 33.41
N LEU A 536 4.32 5.19 32.98
CA LEU A 536 5.04 6.11 33.86
C LEU A 536 4.28 7.44 33.94
N ASP A 537 3.99 7.85 35.16
CA ASP A 537 3.59 9.23 35.45
C ASP A 537 4.81 10.16 35.47
N GLU A 538 4.52 11.45 35.57
CA GLU A 538 5.56 12.45 35.77
C GLU A 538 6.43 12.14 37.00
N GLY A 539 7.75 12.13 36.80
CA GLY A 539 8.71 11.94 37.88
C GLY A 539 9.92 11.10 37.49
N THR A 540 10.74 10.79 38.49
CA THR A 540 11.93 9.95 38.35
C THR A 540 11.62 8.50 38.73
N HIS A 541 11.98 7.58 37.85
CA HIS A 541 11.75 6.14 37.94
C HIS A 541 13.08 5.41 37.85
N THR A 542 13.20 4.28 38.54
CA THR A 542 14.47 3.51 38.58
C THR A 542 14.21 2.03 38.33
N PHE A 543 14.98 1.44 37.42
CA PHE A 543 14.82 0.06 36.99
C PHE A 543 16.14 -0.72 37.15
N GLN A 544 16.07 -1.90 37.73
CA GLN A 544 17.20 -2.84 37.74
C GLN A 544 17.20 -3.65 36.46
N LEU A 545 18.31 -3.62 35.73
CA LEU A 545 18.47 -4.34 34.48
C LEU A 545 19.12 -5.72 34.73
N ALA A 546 18.83 -6.67 33.84
CA ALA A 546 19.32 -8.05 33.95
C ALA A 546 20.86 -8.16 33.96
N ASN A 547 21.57 -7.16 33.46
CA ASN A 547 23.03 -7.09 33.45
C ASN A 547 23.64 -6.49 34.74
N GLY A 548 22.83 -6.19 35.75
CA GLY A 548 23.25 -5.60 37.03
C GLY A 548 23.45 -4.08 36.98
N SER A 549 23.11 -3.41 35.88
CA SER A 549 23.05 -1.94 35.84
C SER A 549 21.71 -1.43 36.37
N THR A 550 21.73 -0.23 36.92
CA THR A 550 20.51 0.52 37.27
C THR A 550 20.26 1.57 36.18
N LEU A 551 19.02 1.66 35.71
CA LEU A 551 18.57 2.66 34.75
C LEU A 551 17.69 3.68 35.48
N THR A 552 18.06 4.96 35.43
CA THR A 552 17.28 6.08 35.98
C THR A 552 16.60 6.85 34.86
N VAL A 553 15.26 6.88 34.88
CA VAL A 553 14.44 7.49 33.83
C VAL A 553 13.59 8.60 34.42
N PHE A 554 13.68 9.81 33.87
CA PHE A 554 12.65 10.82 34.09
C PHE A 554 11.57 10.68 33.02
N ALA A 555 10.31 10.72 33.44
CA ALA A 555 9.15 10.66 32.55
C ALA A 555 8.29 11.92 32.76
N SER A 556 7.67 12.44 31.70
CA SER A 556 6.56 13.39 31.82
C SER A 556 5.64 13.41 30.59
N PRO A 557 4.32 13.29 30.75
CA PRO A 557 3.37 13.34 29.63
C PRO A 557 3.00 14.78 29.21
N TYR A 558 3.46 15.80 29.94
CA TYR A 558 2.91 17.15 29.80
C TYR A 558 3.40 17.90 28.56
N THR A 559 2.50 18.64 27.90
CA THR A 559 2.79 19.57 26.79
C THR A 559 2.23 20.97 26.99
N CYS A 560 2.96 21.98 26.52
CA CYS A 560 2.51 23.37 26.55
C CYS A 560 1.53 23.63 25.39
N SER A 561 0.34 24.18 25.68
CA SER A 561 -0.67 24.51 24.67
C SER A 561 -1.43 25.79 25.03
N LEU A 562 -1.70 26.63 24.04
CA LEU A 562 -2.45 27.89 24.23
C LEU A 562 -3.90 27.67 24.65
N SER A 563 -4.50 26.55 24.21
CA SER A 563 -5.90 26.22 24.51
C SER A 563 -6.02 25.28 25.72
N ALA A 564 -5.02 24.43 25.96
CA ALA A 564 -4.97 23.44 27.06
C ALA A 564 -6.22 22.54 27.17
N ASP A 565 -6.85 22.22 26.03
CA ASP A 565 -8.13 21.47 25.96
C ASP A 565 -7.96 19.94 25.88
N TRP A 566 -6.73 19.45 25.79
CA TRP A 566 -6.41 18.02 25.69
C TRP A 566 -5.80 17.48 27.00
N GLY A 567 -5.56 16.17 27.05
CA GLY A 567 -4.97 15.54 28.23
C GLY A 567 -3.54 16.04 28.44
N PHE A 568 -3.08 16.08 29.69
CA PHE A 568 -1.68 16.39 30.00
C PHE A 568 -1.18 17.70 29.34
N GLN A 569 -2.03 18.74 29.31
CA GLN A 569 -1.64 20.06 28.82
C GLN A 569 -1.61 21.10 29.94
N TYR A 570 -0.68 22.05 29.80
CA TYR A 570 -0.61 23.27 30.62
C TYR A 570 -0.48 24.49 29.70
N ARG A 571 -0.86 25.65 30.21
CA ARG A 571 -0.84 26.90 29.44
C ARG A 571 0.54 27.57 29.52
N PRO A 572 0.97 28.37 28.52
CA PRO A 572 2.24 29.07 28.58
C PRO A 572 2.36 30.09 29.73
N ASP A 573 1.22 30.60 30.20
CA ASP A 573 1.13 31.49 31.36
C ASP A 573 1.15 30.74 32.71
N GLU A 574 1.05 29.41 32.69
CA GLU A 574 1.20 28.56 33.85
C GLU A 574 2.67 28.11 33.99
N GLU A 575 3.24 28.27 35.17
CA GLU A 575 4.54 27.68 35.46
C GLU A 575 4.39 26.17 35.65
N HIS A 576 4.95 25.40 34.72
CA HIS A 576 5.11 23.95 34.87
C HIS A 576 6.56 23.64 35.28
N GLU A 577 6.72 23.07 36.47
CA GLU A 577 8.01 22.65 36.99
C GLU A 577 8.41 21.29 36.42
N TRP A 578 9.69 21.15 36.05
CA TRP A 578 10.25 19.89 35.56
C TRP A 578 11.20 19.31 36.61
N PRO A 579 10.78 18.34 37.44
CA PRO A 579 11.58 17.81 38.54
C PRO A 579 12.67 16.82 38.05
N LEU A 580 13.38 17.21 37.00
CA LEU A 580 14.44 16.43 36.35
C LEU A 580 15.75 16.59 37.13
N GLN A 581 16.25 15.48 37.69
CA GLN A 581 17.40 15.49 38.61
C GLN A 581 18.73 15.22 37.89
N PRO A 582 19.86 15.80 38.36
CA PRO A 582 21.19 15.37 37.94
C PRO A 582 21.41 13.86 38.18
N GLY A 583 22.06 13.19 37.24
CA GLY A 583 22.25 11.72 37.29
C GLY A 583 21.12 10.91 36.65
N THR A 584 20.11 11.57 36.07
CA THR A 584 19.13 10.92 35.18
C THR A 584 19.84 10.35 33.94
N ASP A 585 19.62 9.08 33.61
CA ASP A 585 20.22 8.47 32.41
C ASP A 585 19.43 8.83 31.16
N ILE A 586 18.09 8.71 31.23
CA ILE A 586 17.17 8.98 30.12
C ILE A 586 16.05 9.91 30.59
N ALA A 587 15.79 10.98 29.85
CA ALA A 587 14.54 11.73 29.95
C ALA A 587 13.58 11.30 28.84
N ILE A 588 12.33 11.02 29.17
CA ILE A 588 11.24 10.69 28.26
C ILE A 588 10.14 11.71 28.49
N THR A 589 9.88 12.58 27.51
CA THR A 589 8.83 13.59 27.65
C THR A 589 7.91 13.59 26.44
N HIS A 590 6.63 13.91 26.59
CA HIS A 590 5.82 14.15 25.40
C HIS A 590 6.23 15.47 24.73
N SER A 591 6.39 16.54 25.51
CA SER A 591 6.86 17.85 25.03
C SER A 591 8.30 17.83 24.50
N PRO A 592 8.59 18.51 23.39
CA PRO A 592 9.96 18.74 22.95
C PRO A 592 10.60 19.90 23.76
N PRO A 593 11.92 19.86 23.99
CA PRO A 593 12.64 21.00 24.56
C PRO A 593 12.80 22.12 23.53
N HIS A 594 12.66 23.37 23.96
CA HIS A 594 12.75 24.51 23.04
C HIS A 594 14.12 24.60 22.35
N GLY A 595 14.11 24.73 21.02
CA GLY A 595 15.30 24.89 20.22
C GLY A 595 15.94 23.61 19.69
N VAL A 596 15.43 22.43 20.05
CA VAL A 596 15.98 21.14 19.62
C VAL A 596 14.87 20.24 19.05
N LEU A 597 14.87 20.05 17.74
CA LEU A 597 13.92 19.20 17.01
C LEU A 597 12.44 19.50 17.35
N ASP A 598 12.12 20.79 17.42
CA ASP A 598 10.84 21.31 17.92
C ASP A 598 10.13 22.24 16.92
N ARG A 599 10.54 22.21 15.65
CA ARG A 599 9.99 23.07 14.60
C ARG A 599 8.73 22.46 13.99
N THR A 600 7.69 23.26 13.88
CA THR A 600 6.46 22.88 13.21
C THR A 600 6.52 23.18 11.71
N ASP A 601 5.57 22.65 10.93
CA ASP A 601 5.51 22.87 9.47
C ASP A 601 5.30 24.35 9.11
N ASP A 602 4.64 25.11 9.98
CA ASP A 602 4.49 26.58 9.85
C ASP A 602 5.76 27.36 10.27
N GLY A 603 6.85 26.65 10.59
CA GLY A 603 8.15 27.21 10.93
C GLY A 603 8.28 27.71 12.36
N LYS A 604 7.23 27.62 13.18
CA LYS A 604 7.26 28.00 14.60
C LYS A 604 7.98 26.96 15.45
N ARG A 605 8.23 27.29 16.71
CA ARG A 605 8.81 26.38 17.70
C ARG A 605 7.77 26.04 18.75
N ALA A 606 7.46 24.76 18.89
CA ALA A 606 6.50 24.26 19.87
C ALA A 606 7.18 23.78 21.17
N GLY A 607 8.51 23.80 21.24
CA GLY A 607 9.25 23.30 22.39
C GLY A 607 9.20 24.21 23.62
N SER A 608 9.26 23.60 24.81
CA SER A 608 9.19 24.27 26.10
C SER A 608 10.56 24.84 26.53
N PRO A 609 10.68 26.16 26.80
CA PRO A 609 11.92 26.77 27.28
C PRO A 609 12.33 26.30 28.67
N SER A 610 11.38 26.11 29.58
CA SER A 610 11.64 25.60 30.94
C SER A 610 12.11 24.14 30.90
N LEU A 611 11.56 23.32 30.01
CA LEU A 611 12.03 21.95 29.80
C LEU A 611 13.47 21.94 29.31
N PHE A 612 13.81 22.79 28.34
CA PHE A 612 15.19 22.90 27.86
C PHE A 612 16.14 23.25 29.02
N ALA A 613 15.78 24.23 29.86
CA ALA A 613 16.60 24.63 30.99
C ALA A 613 16.82 23.49 32.00
N ALA A 614 15.78 22.69 32.27
CA ALA A 614 15.87 21.52 33.15
C ALA A 614 16.79 20.44 32.56
N VAL A 615 16.66 20.14 31.26
CA VAL A 615 17.51 19.16 30.56
C VAL A 615 18.96 19.62 30.49
N ALA A 616 19.20 20.91 30.22
CA ALA A 616 20.54 21.49 30.19
C ALA A 616 21.23 21.48 31.57
N SER A 617 20.44 21.49 32.65
CA SER A 617 20.94 21.45 34.03
C SER A 617 21.23 20.02 34.51
N SER A 618 20.39 19.06 34.15
CA SER A 618 20.51 17.65 34.55
C SER A 618 21.42 16.83 33.63
N ARG A 619 21.53 17.21 32.36
CA ARG A 619 22.37 16.60 31.31
C ARG A 619 22.22 15.08 31.19
N PRO A 620 21.00 14.55 30.92
CA PRO A 620 20.80 13.13 30.72
C PRO A 620 21.58 12.61 29.52
N GLN A 621 21.89 11.32 29.47
CA GLN A 621 22.58 10.74 28.30
C GLN A 621 21.67 10.80 27.07
N VAL A 622 20.37 10.53 27.25
CA VAL A 622 19.36 10.58 26.18
C VAL A 622 18.17 11.40 26.64
N HIS A 623 17.63 12.24 25.75
CA HIS A 623 16.31 12.85 25.90
C HIS A 623 15.46 12.46 24.69
N CYS A 624 14.47 11.60 24.91
CA CYS A 624 13.51 11.13 23.90
C CYS A 624 12.16 11.82 24.09
N PHE A 625 11.54 12.26 22.99
CA PHE A 625 10.24 12.93 22.99
C PHE A 625 9.44 12.73 21.69
N GLY A 626 8.14 13.06 21.68
CA GLY A 626 7.21 12.52 20.67
C GLY A 626 5.98 13.34 20.25
N HIS A 627 5.99 14.68 20.31
CA HIS A 627 4.82 15.52 20.00
C HIS A 627 4.80 16.18 18.62
N ILE A 628 5.96 16.52 18.04
CA ILE A 628 6.07 17.30 16.79
C ILE A 628 6.59 16.36 15.70
N HIS A 629 5.67 15.77 14.95
CA HIS A 629 5.93 14.70 13.98
C HIS A 629 6.81 15.17 12.82
N GLU A 630 6.62 16.39 12.33
CA GLU A 630 7.39 16.99 11.25
C GLU A 630 8.88 17.22 11.61
N SER A 631 9.20 17.30 12.91
CA SER A 631 10.55 17.45 13.43
C SER A 631 11.20 16.12 13.86
N TRP A 632 10.67 14.98 13.42
CA TRP A 632 11.30 13.67 13.64
C TRP A 632 12.81 13.70 13.28
N GLY A 633 13.64 13.18 14.16
CA GLY A 633 15.09 13.24 13.99
C GLY A 633 15.89 12.94 15.26
N ALA A 634 17.23 12.96 15.13
CA ALA A 634 18.15 12.86 16.24
C ALA A 634 19.31 13.85 16.12
N LYS A 635 19.67 14.48 17.23
CA LYS A 635 20.80 15.42 17.34
C LYS A 635 21.63 15.10 18.57
N LYS A 636 22.94 14.95 18.39
CA LYS A 636 23.87 14.83 19.52
C LYS A 636 24.35 16.21 19.92
N VAL A 637 23.97 16.64 21.11
CA VAL A 637 24.30 17.95 21.67
C VAL A 637 25.51 17.84 22.58
N HIS A 638 26.46 18.74 22.38
CA HIS A 638 27.53 19.03 23.32
C HIS A 638 27.16 20.25 24.15
N TRP A 639 27.24 20.08 25.47
CA TRP A 639 27.06 21.17 26.41
C TRP A 639 28.33 22.01 26.49
N ARG A 640 28.18 23.32 26.65
CA ARG A 640 29.30 24.20 27.02
C ARG A 640 29.75 23.92 28.46
N ASP A 641 31.05 24.08 28.69
CA ASP A 641 31.66 23.82 30.00
C ASP A 641 31.36 24.94 31.01
N GLU A 642 31.17 26.17 30.53
CA GLU A 642 30.86 27.34 31.35
C GLU A 642 29.35 27.42 31.67
N ALA A 643 29.02 27.67 32.93
CA ALA A 643 27.66 28.02 33.32
C ALA A 643 27.37 29.44 32.79
N PRO A 644 26.30 29.65 32.01
CA PRO A 644 26.00 30.98 31.48
C PRO A 644 25.61 31.94 32.62
N ASP A 645 26.03 33.21 32.53
CA ASP A 645 25.58 34.31 33.39
C ASP A 645 24.09 34.66 33.20
N SER A 646 23.44 34.02 32.23
CA SER A 646 22.07 34.23 31.76
C SER A 646 21.25 32.93 31.84
N PRO A 647 19.92 32.97 31.71
CA PRO A 647 19.11 31.75 31.68
C PRO A 647 19.62 30.73 30.65
N ARG A 648 19.56 29.45 31.01
CA ARG A 648 19.97 28.35 30.13
C ARG A 648 19.02 28.26 28.95
N THR A 649 19.52 28.60 27.77
CA THR A 649 18.79 28.48 26.49
C THR A 649 19.62 27.66 25.51
N HIS A 650 18.99 27.21 24.42
CA HIS A 650 19.67 26.48 23.36
C HIS A 650 20.79 27.30 22.69
N PHE A 651 20.73 28.63 22.74
CA PHE A 651 21.81 29.49 22.24
C PHE A 651 23.01 29.58 23.20
N THR A 652 22.75 29.60 24.52
CA THR A 652 23.78 29.82 25.53
C THR A 652 24.40 28.54 26.05
N SER A 653 23.67 27.42 26.00
CA SER A 653 24.08 26.14 26.61
C SER A 653 24.67 25.14 25.61
N ILE A 654 24.32 25.24 24.33
CA ILE A 654 24.77 24.31 23.28
C ILE A 654 26.03 24.85 22.60
N ASP A 655 27.03 23.99 22.48
CA ASP A 655 28.15 24.16 21.56
C ASP A 655 27.73 23.59 20.19
N ASN A 656 27.21 24.45 19.30
CA ASN A 656 26.67 24.00 18.02
C ASN A 656 27.76 23.44 17.09
N ASP A 657 28.99 23.95 17.18
CA ASP A 657 30.11 23.50 16.36
C ASP A 657 30.51 22.06 16.68
N ARG A 658 30.35 21.67 17.95
CA ARG A 658 30.58 20.28 18.41
C ARG A 658 29.32 19.41 18.42
N SER A 659 28.16 19.92 18.00
CA SER A 659 26.88 19.21 18.11
C SER A 659 26.37 18.68 16.75
N PRO A 660 26.78 17.47 16.33
CA PRO A 660 26.36 16.94 15.04
C PRO A 660 24.87 16.57 15.03
N LEU A 661 24.21 16.95 13.94
CA LEU A 661 22.92 16.40 13.56
C LEU A 661 23.13 14.97 13.06
N ILE A 662 22.41 14.00 13.62
CA ILE A 662 22.52 12.59 13.21
C ILE A 662 21.65 12.37 11.99
N GLU A 663 20.34 12.63 12.12
CA GLU A 663 19.41 12.61 10.99
C GLU A 663 18.17 13.45 11.28
N THR A 664 17.46 13.86 10.24
CA THR A 664 16.11 14.45 10.33
C THR A 664 15.23 13.98 9.19
N LEU A 665 13.92 14.12 9.35
CA LEU A 665 12.96 13.88 8.28
C LEU A 665 13.31 14.67 7.02
N ALA A 666 13.65 15.96 7.14
CA ALA A 666 14.07 16.81 6.01
C ALA A 666 15.31 16.30 5.23
N ARG A 667 16.17 15.50 5.88
CA ARG A 667 17.37 14.88 5.28
C ARG A 667 17.13 13.45 4.77
N MET A 668 15.91 12.94 4.93
CA MET A 668 15.43 11.66 4.38
C MET A 668 14.33 11.87 3.32
N THR A 669 13.56 12.96 3.42
CA THR A 669 12.50 13.30 2.48
C THR A 669 13.06 14.02 1.26
N VAL A 670 12.88 13.37 0.10
CA VAL A 670 13.19 13.93 -1.22
C VAL A 670 12.23 15.08 -1.53
N LYS A 671 12.77 16.20 -1.98
CA LYS A 671 12.02 17.37 -2.45
C LYS A 671 12.26 17.57 -3.94
N ALA A 672 11.28 18.12 -4.64
CA ALA A 672 11.40 18.44 -6.07
C ALA A 672 12.56 19.42 -6.38
N THR A 673 12.98 20.21 -5.39
CA THR A 673 14.10 21.16 -5.50
C THR A 673 15.47 20.55 -5.19
N ASP A 674 15.55 19.27 -4.80
CA ASP A 674 16.82 18.61 -4.51
C ASP A 674 17.63 18.37 -5.80
N THR A 675 18.94 18.54 -5.72
CA THR A 675 19.83 18.10 -6.80
C THR A 675 19.79 16.57 -6.93
N ALA A 676 20.11 16.02 -8.10
CA ALA A 676 20.14 14.58 -8.31
C ALA A 676 21.06 13.84 -7.31
N GLU A 677 22.19 14.46 -6.93
CA GLU A 677 23.08 13.94 -5.89
C GLU A 677 22.41 13.93 -4.51
N THR A 678 21.76 15.04 -4.14
CA THR A 678 21.02 15.15 -2.87
C THR A 678 19.88 14.15 -2.80
N LYS A 679 19.12 13.97 -3.90
CA LYS A 679 18.03 12.99 -4.00
C LYS A 679 18.54 11.57 -3.72
N ARG A 680 19.59 11.13 -4.41
CA ARG A 680 20.21 9.80 -4.24
C ARG A 680 20.72 9.58 -2.82
N ASP A 681 21.34 10.60 -2.23
CA ASP A 681 21.82 10.58 -0.85
C ASP A 681 20.68 10.35 0.15
N LYS A 682 19.57 11.07 0.00
CA LYS A 682 18.38 10.95 0.85
C LYS A 682 17.71 9.58 0.69
N GLU A 683 17.55 9.11 -0.54
CA GLU A 683 16.98 7.79 -0.84
C GLU A 683 17.81 6.65 -0.26
N THR A 684 19.14 6.75 -0.32
CA THR A 684 20.05 5.76 0.28
C THR A 684 19.87 5.69 1.80
N ARG A 685 19.76 6.85 2.47
CA ARG A 685 19.51 6.90 3.92
C ARG A 685 18.14 6.31 4.29
N LEU A 686 17.11 6.64 3.52
CA LEU A 686 15.76 6.09 3.71
C LEU A 686 15.71 4.58 3.50
N ALA A 687 16.27 4.08 2.40
CA ALA A 687 16.34 2.65 2.09
C ALA A 687 17.09 1.87 3.19
N ALA A 688 18.17 2.43 3.73
CA ALA A 688 18.90 1.82 4.84
C ALA A 688 18.03 1.72 6.12
N CYS A 689 17.26 2.76 6.47
CA CYS A 689 16.36 2.67 7.62
C CYS A 689 15.21 1.68 7.40
N ILE A 690 14.65 1.61 6.19
CA ILE A 690 13.60 0.64 5.84
C ILE A 690 14.12 -0.79 5.94
N ALA A 691 15.28 -1.08 5.32
CA ALA A 691 15.87 -2.40 5.33
C ALA A 691 16.19 -2.89 6.75
N ASN A 692 16.60 -1.98 7.63
CA ASN A 692 16.87 -2.29 9.04
C ASN A 692 15.60 -2.30 9.92
N GLY A 693 14.48 -1.75 9.44
CA GLY A 693 13.27 -1.50 10.22
C GLY A 693 13.41 -0.43 11.31
N HIS A 694 14.52 0.32 11.32
CA HIS A 694 14.83 1.38 12.28
C HIS A 694 15.94 2.28 11.74
N CYS A 695 16.03 3.51 12.25
CA CYS A 695 17.20 4.36 12.09
C CYS A 695 18.14 4.21 13.31
N SER A 696 19.44 4.12 13.06
CA SER A 696 20.43 3.92 14.11
C SER A 696 21.06 5.23 14.54
N ALA A 697 20.96 5.55 15.83
CA ALA A 697 21.81 6.55 16.48
C ALA A 697 22.99 5.89 17.22
N ALA A 698 23.17 4.56 17.08
CA ALA A 698 24.06 3.71 17.88
C ALA A 698 25.57 3.94 17.64
N ARG A 699 25.97 4.75 16.67
CA ARG A 699 27.40 4.95 16.31
C ARG A 699 28.11 6.02 17.14
N HIS A 700 27.55 6.47 18.25
CA HIS A 700 28.10 7.58 19.03
C HIS A 700 28.21 7.24 20.51
N ASP A 701 29.45 7.05 20.98
CA ASP A 701 29.75 7.04 22.42
C ASP A 701 29.33 8.38 23.05
N ILE A 702 28.21 8.37 23.78
CA ILE A 702 27.70 9.53 24.52
C ILE A 702 28.53 9.68 25.80
N LYS A 703 29.20 10.82 25.95
CA LYS A 703 29.92 11.17 27.17
C LYS A 703 28.94 11.75 28.20
N ALA A 704 28.56 10.96 29.19
CA ALA A 704 27.68 11.37 30.28
C ALA A 704 28.13 12.71 30.91
N GLY A 705 27.19 13.62 31.14
CA GLY A 705 27.44 14.96 31.71
C GLY A 705 28.05 15.99 30.75
N ALA A 706 28.61 15.57 29.61
CA ALA A 706 29.16 16.47 28.57
C ALA A 706 28.31 16.48 27.28
N GLN A 707 27.59 15.39 27.02
CA GLN A 707 26.77 15.21 25.83
C GLN A 707 25.40 14.67 26.19
N THR A 708 24.40 15.05 25.40
CA THR A 708 23.05 14.49 25.43
C THR A 708 22.63 14.16 24.00
N LEU A 709 22.11 12.96 23.79
CA LEU A 709 21.45 12.59 22.54
C LEU A 709 19.97 12.96 22.62
N PHE A 710 19.55 13.96 21.85
CA PHE A 710 18.15 14.31 21.68
C PHE A 710 17.55 13.50 20.54
N VAL A 711 16.43 12.85 20.80
CA VAL A 711 15.70 12.02 19.83
C VAL A 711 14.24 12.46 19.81
N ASN A 712 13.81 13.07 18.71
CA ASN A 712 12.41 13.20 18.41
C ASN A 712 11.96 11.94 17.67
N ALA A 713 11.23 11.10 18.39
CA ALA A 713 10.69 9.83 17.93
C ALA A 713 9.17 9.89 17.73
N ALA A 714 8.59 11.08 17.53
CA ALA A 714 7.19 11.22 17.11
C ALA A 714 6.96 10.37 15.87
N ILE A 715 5.90 9.56 15.85
CA ILE A 715 5.56 8.72 14.69
C ILE A 715 4.20 9.18 14.20
N GLU A 716 4.15 9.62 12.95
CA GLU A 716 2.92 9.82 12.22
C GLU A 716 2.80 8.77 11.11
N GLY A 717 1.64 8.09 11.07
CA GLY A 717 1.25 7.23 9.96
C GLY A 717 0.38 8.03 8.99
N PRO A 718 0.56 7.97 7.67
CA PRO A 718 -0.17 8.90 6.80
C PRO A 718 -1.44 8.28 6.23
N GLU A 719 -2.37 9.14 5.80
CA GLU A 719 -3.45 8.76 4.88
C GLU A 719 -2.90 8.35 3.49
N GLU A 720 -1.67 8.77 3.09
CA GLU A 720 -1.05 8.43 1.77
C GLU A 720 0.51 8.34 1.73
N GLY A 721 1.22 7.88 2.77
CA GLY A 721 2.70 7.96 2.83
C GLY A 721 3.39 6.93 3.74
N MET A 722 4.71 7.07 3.94
CA MET A 722 5.53 6.18 4.75
C MET A 722 5.58 6.58 6.24
N GLN A 723 5.34 5.61 7.14
CA GLN A 723 5.48 5.77 8.58
C GLN A 723 6.94 6.06 8.98
N GLN A 724 7.14 7.01 9.90
CA GLN A 724 8.47 7.36 10.42
C GLN A 724 9.12 6.17 11.15
N PRO A 725 10.39 5.83 10.84
CA PRO A 725 11.03 4.66 11.41
C PRO A 725 11.37 4.86 12.90
N PRO A 726 11.35 3.80 13.72
CA PRO A 726 11.78 3.88 15.10
C PRO A 726 13.29 4.11 15.20
N TRP A 727 13.74 4.61 16.35
CA TRP A 727 15.15 4.84 16.65
C TRP A 727 15.76 3.69 17.47
N LEU A 728 16.93 3.20 17.05
CA LEU A 728 17.78 2.34 17.86
C LEU A 728 18.93 3.16 18.45
N VAL A 729 19.01 3.18 19.78
CA VAL A 729 20.03 3.90 20.54
C VAL A 729 20.76 2.91 21.45
N GLU A 730 22.09 2.97 21.45
CA GLU A 730 22.94 2.25 22.39
C GLU A 730 23.48 3.22 23.45
N ILE A 731 23.33 2.84 24.72
CA ILE A 731 23.86 3.62 25.86
C ILE A 731 24.72 2.74 26.76
N LYS A 732 25.71 3.36 27.40
CA LYS A 732 26.57 2.70 28.39
C LYS A 732 26.09 3.10 29.79
N LEU A 733 25.67 2.10 30.56
CA LEU A 733 25.30 2.28 31.96
C LEU A 733 26.38 1.68 32.87
N PRO A 734 26.75 2.35 33.97
CA PRO A 734 27.62 1.75 34.96
C PRO A 734 26.97 0.50 35.56
N ARG A 735 27.77 -0.54 35.85
CA ARG A 735 27.28 -1.66 36.66
C ARG A 735 27.14 -1.18 38.10
N THR A 736 26.07 -1.58 38.78
CA THR A 736 26.00 -1.35 40.22
C THR A 736 27.13 -2.14 40.87
N GLY A 737 28.10 -1.42 41.43
CA GLY A 737 29.19 -2.06 42.16
C GLY A 737 28.62 -2.68 43.42
N VAL A 738 28.82 -3.99 43.60
CA VAL A 738 29.04 -4.51 44.95
C VAL A 738 30.26 -3.77 45.46
N THR A 739 30.06 -2.83 46.37
CA THR A 739 31.15 -2.17 47.08
C THR A 739 31.88 -3.22 47.91
N SER A 740 32.88 -3.87 47.31
CA SER A 740 33.95 -4.48 48.10
C SER A 740 34.70 -3.33 48.76
N ALA A 741 34.44 -3.13 50.05
CA ALA A 741 35.30 -2.35 50.90
C ALA A 741 36.70 -2.97 50.89
N SER A 742 37.58 -2.53 49.99
CA SER A 742 39.01 -2.79 50.08
C SER A 742 39.80 -1.91 49.12
N ASN A 743 40.76 -1.18 49.71
CA ASN A 743 41.96 -0.62 49.09
C ASN A 743 41.87 0.69 48.31
N GLU A 744 41.48 1.78 48.96
CA GLU A 744 42.11 3.10 48.74
C GLU A 744 42.32 3.86 50.06
N GLU A 745 43.01 3.24 51.01
CA GLU A 745 43.70 3.98 52.08
C GLU A 745 45.11 3.39 52.27
N ARG A 746 46.03 3.75 51.38
CA ARG A 746 47.49 3.68 51.61
C ARG A 746 48.25 4.38 50.49
N HIS A 747 48.35 5.71 50.59
CA HIS A 747 49.60 6.46 50.53
C HIS A 747 49.33 7.96 50.52
N SER A 748 49.17 8.57 51.70
CA SER A 748 49.82 9.83 52.07
C SER A 748 49.32 10.26 53.44
N ARG A 749 50.10 9.94 54.48
CA ARG A 749 50.33 10.77 55.69
C ARG A 749 51.14 9.96 56.70
N LYS A 750 52.47 10.05 56.54
CA LYS A 750 53.40 9.84 57.64
C LYS A 750 53.70 11.23 58.24
N ARG A 751 53.57 11.33 59.56
CA ARG A 751 53.89 12.46 60.48
C ARG A 751 52.77 13.48 60.77
N ARG A 752 52.02 13.22 61.84
CA ARG A 752 52.28 13.84 63.17
C ARG A 752 51.51 13.08 64.25
N ARG A 753 52.27 12.53 65.20
CA ARG A 753 51.82 11.91 66.46
C ARG A 753 51.84 13.05 67.50
N THR A 754 50.79 13.20 68.32
CA THR A 754 50.81 13.27 69.80
C THR A 754 49.51 13.89 70.36
N SER A 755 49.05 13.29 71.47
CA SER A 755 48.14 13.78 72.54
C SER A 755 46.73 14.23 72.12
N GLU A 756 45.62 13.83 72.74
CA GLU A 756 45.35 13.35 74.10
C GLU A 756 43.98 12.66 74.13
N ARG A 757 43.82 11.71 75.04
CA ARG A 757 42.57 11.01 75.33
C ARG A 757 42.06 11.52 76.69
N SER A 758 40.76 11.76 76.76
CA SER A 758 39.85 11.65 77.91
C SER A 758 40.08 12.50 79.17
N SER A 759 39.07 13.32 79.49
CA SER A 759 38.33 13.30 80.77
C SER A 759 37.07 14.17 80.58
N GLY A 760 35.86 13.61 80.55
CA GLY A 760 34.97 13.48 81.71
C GLY A 760 33.67 14.23 81.36
N ALA A 761 32.54 13.55 81.20
CA ALA A 761 31.58 13.17 82.24
C ALA A 761 30.47 14.23 82.43
N VAL A 762 29.22 13.73 82.47
CA VAL A 762 27.98 14.38 82.95
C VAL A 762 27.45 15.47 81.99
N GLU A 763 26.21 15.48 81.49
CA GLU A 763 24.92 14.91 81.89
C GLU A 763 24.07 14.64 80.63
#